data_AF-A0A2R6PPH3-F1
#
_entry.id   AF-A0A2R6PPH3-F1
#
_cell.length_a   1.000
_cell.length_b   1.000
_cell.length_c   1.000
_cell.angle_alpha   90.00
_cell.angle_beta   90.00
_cell.angle_gamma   90.00
#
_symmetry.space_group_name_H-M   'P 1'
#
loop_
_entity.id
_entity.type
_entity.pdbx_description
1 polymer ?
#
loop_
_entity_poly.entity_id
_entity_poly.type
_entity_poly.pdbx_seq_one_letter_code
_entity_poly.pdbx_strand_id
1 'polypeptide(L)'
;MSSLRFSLLILGLLQAVSLISPSQSLTCTSQKFTNNKLYEHCADLSQLSSYLHWTYDSSTSSLSVAFVAAPAKADGWISWAINPTATGMAGSQALVAFKDSNGSMTVRTYNISSYSSIVPSNLSFAVTEMAADSSGGMMRIFAKVTLPKKGATTVNQVWQVGPSLTNGVLDKHEFQPANLNSKGTLDLLKGESTAGTGGGSRTKKKNIHGILNAVSWGIMFPIGVIIARYLRTFPSADPAWFYLHAFCQVSAYAIGVAGWGTGLKLGSESKGVQYTGHRNIGIALFCLATVQSLTCTSQKFTNNKLYEHCADLSQLSSYLHWTYDSSTSSLSVAFVAAPAKADGWISWAINPTATGMAGSQALVAFKDSNGAMTVRTYNISSYSSIVPSNLSFAVTEMAADSSGGMMRIFAKVTLPKKGATTVNQVWQVGPSLTNGVLDKHEFQPANLNSKGTLDLLKGESTAGTGGGSRTKKKNIHGILNAVSWGIMFPIGVIIARYLRTFPSADPAWFYLHAFCQVSAYAIGVAGWGTGLKLGSESKGVQYTGHRNIGIALFCLATVQVFALLLRPRKDHKFRFYWNIYHHSIGYAILILGILNVFKGLSILGPEKKWKSAYIVVISVLGAIALLLEAITWVVVLLRKSSKSTKPYDGYNNGQDRQRPLAS
;
A
#
# COMPACT_ATOMS: atom_id res chain seq x y z
N MET A 1 27.35 -31.71 29.53
CA MET A 1 25.89 -31.93 29.67
C MET A 1 25.03 -30.78 29.13
N SER A 2 25.57 -29.58 28.86
CA SER A 2 24.82 -28.44 28.29
C SER A 2 24.59 -28.53 26.76
N SER A 3 25.43 -29.23 26.00
CA SER A 3 25.23 -29.40 24.54
C SER A 3 24.08 -30.35 24.20
N LEU A 4 23.82 -31.37 25.01
CA LEU A 4 22.70 -32.30 24.80
C LEU A 4 21.33 -31.63 25.00
N ARG A 5 21.21 -30.70 25.94
CA ARG A 5 19.96 -29.97 26.21
C ARG A 5 19.64 -28.93 25.12
N PHE A 6 20.66 -28.38 24.47
CA PHE A 6 20.51 -27.46 23.33
C PHE A 6 20.06 -28.20 22.06
N SER A 7 20.59 -29.40 21.82
CA SER A 7 20.15 -30.27 20.72
C SER A 7 18.72 -30.80 20.91
N LEU A 8 18.29 -31.11 22.14
CA LEU A 8 16.91 -31.54 22.45
C LEU A 8 15.89 -30.42 22.26
N LEU A 9 16.25 -29.16 22.57
CA LEU A 9 15.41 -27.98 22.34
C LEU A 9 15.26 -27.63 20.85
N ILE A 10 16.34 -27.77 20.08
CA ILE A 10 16.33 -27.60 18.61
C ILE A 10 15.55 -28.73 17.93
N LEU A 11 15.69 -29.98 18.40
CA LEU A 11 14.93 -31.12 17.89
C LEU A 11 13.43 -31.01 18.25
N GLY A 12 13.10 -30.49 19.43
CA GLY A 12 11.72 -30.19 19.84
C GLY A 12 11.10 -29.04 19.03
N LEU A 13 11.85 -27.99 18.71
CA LEU A 13 11.39 -26.92 17.80
C LEU A 13 11.26 -27.40 16.35
N LEU A 14 12.14 -28.27 15.87
CA LEU A 14 12.05 -28.87 14.53
C LEU A 14 10.88 -29.86 14.42
N GLN A 15 10.57 -30.61 15.48
CA GLN A 15 9.36 -31.44 15.55
C GLN A 15 8.07 -30.59 15.63
N ALA A 16 8.09 -29.45 16.31
CA ALA A 16 6.96 -28.52 16.32
C ALA A 16 6.72 -27.83 14.96
N VAL A 17 7.78 -27.57 14.18
CA VAL A 17 7.68 -27.01 12.82
C VAL A 17 7.25 -28.05 11.80
N SER A 18 7.55 -29.34 12.01
CA SER A 18 7.09 -30.44 11.14
C SER A 18 5.65 -30.90 11.44
N LEU A 19 5.04 -30.45 12.53
CA LEU A 19 3.60 -30.56 12.80
C LEU A 19 2.76 -29.48 12.08
N ILE A 20 3.40 -28.49 11.44
CA ILE A 20 2.72 -27.56 10.54
C ILE A 20 2.70 -28.21 9.16
N SER A 21 1.67 -29.02 8.91
CA SER A 21 1.40 -29.55 7.57
C SER A 21 1.39 -28.40 6.57
N PRO A 22 2.15 -28.46 5.46
CA PRO A 22 2.00 -27.50 4.38
C PRO A 22 0.57 -27.61 3.88
N SER A 23 -0.27 -26.62 4.15
CA SER A 23 -1.55 -26.48 3.46
C SER A 23 -1.20 -26.26 1.98
N GLN A 24 -1.24 -27.32 1.17
CA GLN A 24 -1.10 -27.16 -0.27
C GLN A 24 -2.26 -26.28 -0.73
N SER A 25 -1.95 -25.07 -1.18
CA SER A 25 -2.95 -24.17 -1.75
C SER A 25 -3.38 -24.76 -3.08
N LEU A 26 -4.51 -25.47 -3.08
CA LEU A 26 -5.12 -25.97 -4.30
C LEU A 26 -5.54 -24.77 -5.18
N THR A 27 -5.21 -24.83 -6.46
CA THR A 27 -5.72 -23.94 -7.52
C THR A 27 -6.62 -24.74 -8.45
N CYS A 28 -7.43 -24.07 -9.26
CA CYS A 28 -8.22 -24.68 -10.31
C CYS A 28 -7.35 -25.56 -11.23
N THR A 29 -6.16 -25.10 -11.63
CA THR A 29 -5.22 -25.88 -12.47
C THR A 29 -4.62 -27.12 -11.79
N SER A 30 -4.70 -27.21 -10.46
CA SER A 30 -4.20 -28.36 -9.70
C SER A 30 -5.25 -29.47 -9.51
N GLN A 31 -6.51 -29.21 -9.88
CA GLN A 31 -7.59 -30.18 -9.72
C GLN A 31 -7.45 -31.34 -10.71
N LYS A 32 -7.52 -32.57 -10.21
CA LYS A 32 -7.61 -33.79 -11.02
C LYS A 32 -9.03 -34.35 -10.92
N PHE A 33 -9.62 -34.69 -12.06
CA PHE A 33 -10.95 -35.28 -12.12
C PHE A 33 -10.87 -36.78 -12.32
N THR A 34 -11.73 -37.51 -11.61
CA THR A 34 -11.87 -38.98 -11.66
C THR A 34 -12.33 -39.48 -13.03
N ASN A 35 -13.04 -38.63 -13.78
CA ASN A 35 -13.61 -38.96 -15.09
C ASN A 35 -12.67 -38.67 -16.27
N ASN A 36 -11.41 -38.24 -16.03
CA ASN A 36 -10.45 -37.81 -17.06
C ASN A 36 -11.00 -36.76 -18.06
N LYS A 37 -12.10 -36.08 -17.75
CA LYS A 37 -12.65 -35.04 -18.63
C LYS A 37 -11.75 -33.81 -18.55
N LEU A 38 -11.31 -33.35 -19.72
CA LEU A 38 -10.58 -32.10 -19.88
C LEU A 38 -11.58 -30.97 -20.12
N TYR A 39 -11.38 -29.87 -19.40
CA TYR A 39 -12.13 -28.64 -19.57
C TYR A 39 -11.23 -27.58 -20.18
N GLU A 40 -11.75 -26.83 -21.15
CA GLU A 40 -10.97 -25.80 -21.87
C GLU A 40 -10.64 -24.60 -20.97
N HIS A 41 -11.57 -24.27 -20.06
CA HIS A 41 -11.46 -23.13 -19.18
C HIS A 41 -11.63 -23.52 -17.71
N CYS A 42 -11.11 -22.65 -16.87
CA CYS A 42 -10.87 -22.91 -15.46
C CYS A 42 -10.76 -21.57 -14.72
N ALA A 43 -11.45 -21.43 -13.58
CA ALA A 43 -11.41 -20.23 -12.75
C ALA A 43 -11.44 -20.58 -11.26
N ASP A 44 -10.57 -19.91 -10.49
CA ASP A 44 -10.65 -19.83 -9.04
C ASP A 44 -11.77 -18.85 -8.66
N LEU A 45 -12.81 -19.33 -7.99
CA LEU A 45 -13.93 -18.49 -7.59
C LEU A 45 -13.57 -17.68 -6.34
N SER A 46 -14.15 -16.48 -6.23
CA SER A 46 -13.70 -15.49 -5.26
C SER A 46 -14.00 -15.81 -3.79
N GLN A 47 -14.87 -16.78 -3.51
CA GLN A 47 -15.38 -17.12 -2.18
C GLN A 47 -15.51 -18.64 -2.02
N LEU A 48 -15.50 -19.12 -0.77
CA LEU A 48 -15.77 -20.51 -0.38
C LEU A 48 -14.73 -21.54 -0.88
N SER A 49 -13.50 -21.09 -1.19
CA SER A 49 -12.41 -21.95 -1.69
C SER A 49 -12.88 -22.89 -2.81
N SER A 50 -13.67 -22.34 -3.72
CA SER A 50 -14.33 -23.08 -4.79
C SER A 50 -13.72 -22.80 -6.16
N TYR A 51 -13.88 -23.76 -7.05
CA TYR A 51 -13.27 -23.76 -8.37
C TYR A 51 -14.32 -24.16 -9.40
N LEU A 52 -14.25 -23.56 -10.58
CA LEU A 52 -15.13 -23.90 -11.70
C LEU A 52 -14.29 -24.20 -12.93
N HIS A 53 -14.60 -25.31 -13.58
CA HIS A 53 -14.06 -25.69 -14.87
C HIS A 53 -15.20 -25.81 -15.86
N TRP A 54 -14.97 -25.39 -17.11
CA TRP A 54 -15.99 -25.49 -18.13
C TRP A 54 -15.43 -25.59 -19.55
N THR A 55 -16.25 -26.12 -20.43
CA THR A 55 -16.08 -26.09 -21.89
C THR A 55 -17.40 -25.64 -22.48
N TYR A 56 -17.36 -24.62 -23.35
CA TYR A 56 -18.55 -24.05 -23.94
C TYR A 56 -18.55 -24.23 -25.45
N ASP A 57 -19.59 -24.87 -25.98
CA ASP A 57 -19.84 -24.97 -27.41
C ASP A 57 -20.94 -23.98 -27.80
N SER A 58 -20.54 -22.89 -28.48
CA SER A 58 -21.46 -21.85 -28.94
C SER A 58 -22.45 -22.33 -29.99
N SER A 59 -22.12 -23.35 -30.77
CA SER A 59 -22.98 -23.85 -31.86
C SER A 59 -24.22 -24.56 -31.32
N THR A 60 -24.03 -25.35 -30.26
CA THR A 60 -25.10 -26.08 -29.56
C THR A 60 -25.60 -25.34 -28.31
N SER A 61 -24.96 -24.22 -27.95
CA SER A 61 -25.17 -23.51 -26.66
C SER A 61 -25.04 -24.45 -25.46
N SER A 62 -24.14 -25.42 -25.56
CA SER A 62 -23.92 -26.44 -24.54
C SER A 62 -22.72 -26.08 -23.66
N LEU A 63 -22.93 -26.10 -22.35
CA LEU A 63 -21.94 -25.78 -21.34
C LEU A 63 -21.68 -27.01 -20.47
N SER A 64 -20.52 -27.64 -20.65
CA SER A 64 -20.05 -28.70 -19.75
C SER A 64 -19.34 -28.06 -18.56
N VAL A 65 -19.71 -28.40 -17.33
CA VAL A 65 -19.13 -27.83 -16.11
C VAL A 65 -18.61 -28.89 -15.15
N ALA A 66 -17.56 -28.54 -14.40
CA ALA A 66 -17.18 -29.17 -13.15
C ALA A 66 -17.00 -28.10 -12.07
N PHE A 67 -17.88 -28.11 -11.06
CA PHE A 67 -17.78 -27.23 -9.90
C PHE A 67 -17.20 -28.00 -8.71
N VAL A 68 -16.24 -27.41 -8.01
CA VAL A 68 -15.50 -28.06 -6.93
C VAL A 68 -15.50 -27.17 -5.70
N ALA A 69 -15.91 -27.69 -4.55
CA ALA A 69 -15.89 -26.96 -3.27
C ALA A 69 -15.84 -27.93 -2.08
N ALA A 70 -15.34 -27.45 -0.94
CA ALA A 70 -15.50 -28.16 0.33
C ALA A 70 -16.90 -27.84 0.91
N PRO A 71 -17.68 -28.84 1.38
CA PRO A 71 -18.92 -28.56 2.09
C PRO A 71 -18.63 -27.84 3.42
N ALA A 72 -19.64 -27.15 3.98
CA ALA A 72 -19.44 -26.40 5.23
C ALA A 72 -19.16 -27.32 6.44
N LYS A 73 -19.63 -28.58 6.38
CA LYS A 73 -19.36 -29.66 7.33
C LYS A 73 -19.22 -30.98 6.57
N ALA A 74 -18.76 -32.04 7.24
CA ALA A 74 -18.52 -33.35 6.62
C ALA A 74 -19.75 -33.93 5.89
N ASP A 75 -20.96 -33.75 6.45
CA ASP A 75 -22.23 -34.19 5.87
C ASP A 75 -22.98 -33.07 5.13
N GLY A 76 -22.26 -32.01 4.79
CA GLY A 76 -22.82 -30.84 4.13
C GLY A 76 -23.07 -31.05 2.64
N TRP A 77 -23.52 -29.97 2.01
CA TRP A 77 -23.82 -29.93 0.58
C TRP A 77 -23.06 -28.80 -0.10
N ILE A 78 -22.85 -28.95 -1.41
CA ILE A 78 -22.31 -27.91 -2.28
C ILE A 78 -23.28 -27.63 -3.43
N SER A 79 -23.27 -26.41 -3.94
CA SER A 79 -24.17 -26.01 -5.02
C SER A 79 -23.54 -25.03 -5.99
N TRP A 80 -23.88 -25.20 -7.26
CA TRP A 80 -23.62 -24.23 -8.32
C TRP A 80 -24.90 -24.01 -9.12
N ALA A 81 -25.17 -22.76 -9.49
CA ALA A 81 -26.43 -22.36 -10.09
C ALA A 81 -26.25 -21.29 -11.17
N ILE A 82 -27.12 -21.32 -12.17
CA ILE A 82 -27.26 -20.26 -13.16
C ILE A 82 -28.50 -19.44 -12.81
N ASN A 83 -28.37 -18.12 -12.79
CA ASN A 83 -29.50 -17.22 -12.67
C ASN A 83 -29.78 -16.55 -14.04
N PRO A 84 -30.85 -16.92 -14.75
CA PRO A 84 -31.15 -16.36 -16.06
C PRO A 84 -31.69 -14.93 -16.02
N THR A 85 -32.15 -14.43 -14.87
CA THR A 85 -32.86 -13.14 -14.76
C THR A 85 -32.12 -12.09 -13.94
N ALA A 86 -31.31 -12.49 -12.97
CA ALA A 86 -30.62 -11.60 -12.03
C ALA A 86 -29.22 -12.11 -11.65
N THR A 87 -28.53 -11.40 -10.76
CA THR A 87 -27.21 -11.77 -10.24
C THR A 87 -27.24 -12.34 -8.82
N GLY A 88 -28.41 -12.35 -8.18
CA GLY A 88 -28.61 -12.85 -6.81
C GLY A 88 -29.05 -14.30 -6.76
N MET A 89 -29.33 -14.82 -5.56
CA MET A 89 -29.81 -16.20 -5.36
C MET A 89 -31.29 -16.39 -5.76
N ALA A 90 -32.14 -15.38 -5.57
CA ALA A 90 -33.52 -15.44 -6.03
C ALA A 90 -33.55 -15.44 -7.57
N GLY A 91 -34.25 -16.41 -8.16
CA GLY A 91 -34.26 -16.71 -9.60
C GLY A 91 -33.17 -17.71 -10.04
N SER A 92 -32.30 -18.17 -9.13
CA SER A 92 -31.27 -19.14 -9.46
C SER A 92 -31.82 -20.54 -9.67
N GLN A 93 -31.29 -21.22 -10.68
CA GLN A 93 -31.58 -22.62 -10.99
C GLN A 93 -30.32 -23.43 -10.71
N ALA A 94 -30.39 -24.24 -9.66
CA ALA A 94 -29.24 -24.78 -8.95
C ALA A 94 -29.10 -26.29 -9.14
N LEU A 95 -27.84 -26.72 -9.25
CA LEU A 95 -27.40 -28.09 -9.04
C LEU A 95 -26.84 -28.18 -7.63
N VAL A 96 -27.31 -29.14 -6.84
CA VAL A 96 -26.87 -29.35 -5.47
C VAL A 96 -26.37 -30.78 -5.34
N ALA A 97 -25.12 -30.94 -4.91
CA ALA A 97 -24.56 -32.23 -4.56
C ALA A 97 -24.48 -32.40 -3.05
N PHE A 98 -24.82 -33.61 -2.60
CA PHE A 98 -24.74 -34.04 -1.20
C PHE A 98 -24.51 -35.55 -1.13
N LYS A 99 -24.10 -36.03 0.04
CA LYS A 99 -23.94 -37.44 0.33
C LYS A 99 -25.26 -37.99 0.86
N ASP A 100 -25.79 -39.02 0.22
CA ASP A 100 -27.02 -39.69 0.66
C ASP A 100 -26.71 -40.63 1.85
N SER A 101 -27.75 -41.08 2.53
CA SER A 101 -27.73 -42.02 3.67
C SER A 101 -26.97 -43.32 3.37
N ASN A 102 -26.99 -43.78 2.12
CA ASN A 102 -26.25 -44.95 1.64
C ASN A 102 -24.76 -44.68 1.36
N GLY A 103 -24.29 -43.44 1.59
CA GLY A 103 -22.92 -43.01 1.37
C GLY A 103 -22.58 -42.60 -0.06
N SER A 104 -23.50 -42.75 -1.01
CA SER A 104 -23.32 -42.35 -2.41
C SER A 104 -23.50 -40.84 -2.59
N MET A 105 -22.82 -40.29 -3.60
CA MET A 105 -22.96 -38.88 -3.97
C MET A 105 -24.14 -38.69 -4.93
N THR A 106 -25.06 -37.80 -4.57
CA THR A 106 -26.26 -37.52 -5.37
C THR A 106 -26.29 -36.05 -5.78
N VAL A 107 -26.73 -35.78 -7.01
CA VAL A 107 -27.02 -34.42 -7.51
C VAL A 107 -28.52 -34.25 -7.68
N ARG A 108 -29.08 -33.17 -7.15
CA ARG A 108 -30.48 -32.77 -7.37
C ARG A 108 -30.58 -31.36 -7.92
N THR A 109 -31.64 -31.10 -8.68
CA THR A 109 -31.94 -29.79 -9.25
C THR A 109 -32.94 -29.02 -8.39
N TYR A 110 -32.75 -27.70 -8.28
CA TYR A 110 -33.62 -26.82 -7.50
C TYR A 110 -33.88 -25.53 -8.27
N ASN A 111 -35.14 -25.15 -8.42
CA ASN A 111 -35.53 -23.86 -8.97
C ASN A 111 -35.88 -22.89 -7.82
N ILE A 112 -34.96 -21.98 -7.53
CA ILE A 112 -35.04 -21.06 -6.38
C ILE A 112 -35.74 -19.77 -6.82
N SER A 113 -37.04 -19.86 -7.11
CA SER A 113 -37.84 -18.69 -7.50
C SER A 113 -38.07 -17.72 -6.33
N SER A 114 -38.09 -18.23 -5.09
CA SER A 114 -38.25 -17.46 -3.86
C SER A 114 -37.46 -18.07 -2.71
N TYR A 115 -37.35 -17.34 -1.59
CA TYR A 115 -36.73 -17.86 -0.36
C TYR A 115 -37.65 -18.78 0.46
N SER A 116 -38.92 -18.91 0.06
CA SER A 116 -39.89 -19.81 0.67
C SER A 116 -39.96 -21.14 -0.10
N SER A 117 -39.90 -22.26 0.60
CA SER A 117 -40.07 -23.62 0.07
C SER A 117 -39.04 -24.05 -1.00
N ILE A 118 -37.78 -24.22 -0.57
CA ILE A 118 -36.70 -24.77 -1.42
C ILE A 118 -36.83 -26.31 -1.46
N VAL A 119 -37.46 -26.81 -2.51
CA VAL A 119 -37.65 -28.26 -2.77
C VAL A 119 -37.07 -28.66 -4.12
N PRO A 120 -36.68 -29.93 -4.31
CA PRO A 120 -36.21 -30.41 -5.60
C PRO A 120 -37.24 -30.15 -6.71
N SER A 121 -36.80 -29.61 -7.84
CA SER A 121 -37.67 -29.27 -8.96
C SER A 121 -36.92 -29.26 -10.28
N ASN A 122 -37.66 -29.36 -11.39
CA ASN A 122 -37.08 -29.27 -12.73
C ASN A 122 -36.59 -27.84 -13.03
N LEU A 123 -35.53 -27.75 -13.83
CA LEU A 123 -34.97 -26.49 -14.32
C LEU A 123 -35.64 -26.09 -15.65
N SER A 124 -35.66 -24.81 -15.96
CA SER A 124 -36.19 -24.27 -17.22
C SER A 124 -35.26 -24.55 -18.41
N PHE A 125 -34.09 -25.12 -18.17
CA PHE A 125 -33.13 -25.51 -19.19
C PHE A 125 -32.69 -26.96 -18.99
N ALA A 126 -32.35 -27.64 -20.09
CA ALA A 126 -31.95 -29.04 -20.04
C ALA A 126 -30.59 -29.19 -19.35
N VAL A 127 -30.53 -30.14 -18.40
CA VAL A 127 -29.29 -30.56 -17.77
C VAL A 127 -29.16 -32.06 -17.93
N THR A 128 -28.07 -32.49 -18.56
CA THR A 128 -27.72 -33.89 -18.78
C THR A 128 -26.37 -34.20 -18.14
N GLU A 129 -25.99 -35.49 -18.10
CA GLU A 129 -24.70 -35.93 -17.56
C GLU A 129 -24.42 -35.48 -16.11
N MET A 130 -25.48 -35.35 -15.29
CA MET A 130 -25.35 -34.98 -13.89
C MET A 130 -24.66 -36.10 -13.11
N ALA A 131 -23.54 -35.78 -12.48
CA ALA A 131 -22.82 -36.68 -11.59
C ALA A 131 -22.16 -35.88 -10.47
N ALA A 132 -21.87 -36.54 -9.35
CA ALA A 132 -21.05 -35.96 -8.30
C ALA A 132 -20.08 -36.99 -7.73
N ASP A 133 -18.94 -36.50 -7.26
CA ASP A 133 -18.00 -37.28 -6.48
C ASP A 133 -17.53 -36.51 -5.24
N SER A 134 -16.90 -37.23 -4.32
CA SER A 134 -16.26 -36.65 -3.14
C SER A 134 -14.92 -37.34 -2.94
N SER A 135 -13.84 -36.55 -2.93
CA SER A 135 -12.49 -37.05 -2.65
C SER A 135 -11.61 -35.97 -2.01
N GLY A 136 -10.81 -36.37 -1.02
CA GLY A 136 -9.91 -35.44 -0.31
C GLY A 136 -10.63 -34.31 0.44
N GLY A 137 -11.84 -34.55 0.94
CA GLY A 137 -12.66 -33.54 1.62
C GLY A 137 -13.31 -32.50 0.69
N MET A 138 -13.14 -32.64 -0.62
CA MET A 138 -13.75 -31.80 -1.64
C MET A 138 -14.86 -32.56 -2.35
N MET A 139 -15.98 -31.90 -2.58
CA MET A 139 -17.08 -32.41 -3.40
C MET A 139 -17.01 -31.79 -4.80
N ARG A 140 -17.48 -32.55 -5.80
CA ARG A 140 -17.49 -32.12 -7.21
C ARG A 140 -18.87 -32.34 -7.81
N ILE A 141 -19.34 -31.37 -8.58
CA ILE A 141 -20.56 -31.46 -9.40
C ILE A 141 -20.13 -31.44 -10.86
N PHE A 142 -20.55 -32.45 -11.63
CA PHE A 142 -20.40 -32.51 -13.07
C PHE A 142 -21.78 -32.40 -13.71
N ALA A 143 -21.89 -31.61 -14.77
CA ALA A 143 -23.12 -31.50 -15.55
C ALA A 143 -22.86 -30.94 -16.95
N LYS A 144 -23.76 -31.24 -17.88
CA LYS A 144 -23.85 -30.60 -19.19
C LYS A 144 -25.16 -29.83 -19.27
N VAL A 145 -25.06 -28.51 -19.42
CA VAL A 145 -26.19 -27.58 -19.37
C VAL A 145 -26.42 -26.99 -20.76
N THR A 146 -27.64 -27.05 -21.27
CA THR A 146 -28.01 -26.29 -22.48
C THR A 146 -28.45 -24.90 -22.06
N LEU A 147 -27.74 -23.85 -22.47
CA LEU A 147 -28.01 -22.50 -21.98
C LEU A 147 -29.40 -22.00 -22.42
N PRO A 148 -30.14 -21.29 -21.54
CA PRO A 148 -31.50 -20.84 -21.83
C PRO A 148 -31.59 -19.80 -22.94
N LYS A 149 -30.49 -19.09 -23.25
CA LYS A 149 -30.40 -18.13 -24.36
C LYS A 149 -29.40 -18.64 -25.40
N LYS A 150 -29.88 -18.90 -26.62
CA LYS A 150 -29.04 -19.35 -27.74
C LYS A 150 -27.95 -18.30 -28.04
N GLY A 151 -26.70 -18.75 -28.10
CA GLY A 151 -25.54 -17.88 -28.36
C GLY A 151 -25.15 -16.96 -27.19
N ALA A 152 -25.59 -17.24 -25.96
CA ALA A 152 -25.14 -16.49 -24.79
C ALA A 152 -23.64 -16.68 -24.55
N THR A 153 -22.89 -15.58 -24.50
CA THR A 153 -21.45 -15.59 -24.20
C THR A 153 -21.15 -15.36 -22.72
N THR A 154 -22.17 -14.98 -21.92
CA THR A 154 -22.05 -14.73 -20.49
C THR A 154 -23.24 -15.30 -19.72
N VAL A 155 -23.01 -15.80 -18.51
CA VAL A 155 -24.08 -16.25 -17.59
C VAL A 155 -23.89 -15.68 -16.20
N ASN A 156 -24.98 -15.37 -15.50
CA ASN A 156 -24.89 -15.07 -14.07
C ASN A 156 -24.88 -16.38 -13.30
N GLN A 157 -23.92 -16.50 -12.40
CA GLN A 157 -23.72 -17.69 -11.58
C GLN A 157 -23.75 -17.36 -10.09
N VAL A 158 -24.22 -18.33 -9.32
CA VAL A 158 -24.24 -18.31 -7.87
C VAL A 158 -23.72 -19.66 -7.40
N TRP A 159 -22.89 -19.68 -6.36
CA TRP A 159 -22.41 -20.92 -5.77
C TRP A 159 -22.54 -20.87 -4.27
N GLN A 160 -22.68 -22.02 -3.62
CA GLN A 160 -22.94 -22.06 -2.20
C GLN A 160 -22.54 -23.38 -1.56
N VAL A 161 -22.26 -23.34 -0.26
CA VAL A 161 -21.98 -24.52 0.56
C VAL A 161 -22.84 -24.47 1.80
N GLY A 162 -23.37 -25.61 2.24
CA GLY A 162 -24.24 -25.70 3.41
C GLY A 162 -23.88 -26.85 4.35
N PRO A 163 -24.45 -26.85 5.56
CA PRO A 163 -23.95 -27.65 6.68
C PRO A 163 -24.46 -29.09 6.70
N SER A 164 -25.69 -29.35 6.25
CA SER A 164 -26.33 -30.67 6.39
C SER A 164 -27.67 -30.74 5.65
N LEU A 165 -28.29 -31.92 5.69
CA LEU A 165 -29.66 -32.15 5.27
C LEU A 165 -30.47 -32.70 6.45
N THR A 166 -31.58 -32.06 6.79
CA THR A 166 -32.52 -32.52 7.82
C THR A 166 -33.75 -33.13 7.13
N ASN A 167 -34.03 -34.40 7.37
CA ASN A 167 -35.17 -35.13 6.74
C ASN A 167 -35.19 -35.03 5.20
N GLY A 168 -34.02 -35.05 4.55
CA GLY A 168 -33.90 -34.94 3.10
C GLY A 168 -34.10 -33.53 2.53
N VAL A 169 -34.26 -32.53 3.39
CA VAL A 169 -34.34 -31.10 3.04
C VAL A 169 -33.00 -30.43 3.31
N LEU A 170 -32.56 -29.56 2.41
CA LEU A 170 -31.30 -28.83 2.56
C LEU A 170 -31.40 -27.86 3.74
N ASP A 171 -30.47 -27.96 4.69
CA ASP A 171 -30.35 -26.93 5.72
C ASP A 171 -29.79 -25.65 5.11
N LYS A 172 -30.31 -24.50 5.57
CA LYS A 172 -29.89 -23.20 5.08
C LYS A 172 -28.38 -23.02 5.24
N HIS A 173 -27.73 -22.52 4.19
CA HIS A 173 -26.34 -22.11 4.26
C HIS A 173 -26.17 -20.91 5.21
N GLU A 174 -24.95 -20.64 5.64
CA GLU A 174 -24.66 -19.49 6.50
C GLU A 174 -24.85 -18.16 5.75
N PHE A 175 -25.17 -17.08 6.48
CA PHE A 175 -25.27 -15.73 5.92
C PHE A 175 -23.98 -14.92 6.10
N GLN A 176 -22.83 -15.61 6.13
CA GLN A 176 -21.54 -14.94 6.24
C GLN A 176 -21.19 -14.15 4.97
N PRO A 177 -20.28 -13.16 5.06
CA PRO A 177 -19.87 -12.39 3.90
C PRO A 177 -19.37 -13.26 2.73
N ALA A 178 -18.73 -14.40 2.99
CA ALA A 178 -18.32 -15.31 1.93
C ALA A 178 -19.52 -15.86 1.15
N ASN A 179 -20.54 -16.36 1.85
CA ASN A 179 -21.76 -16.88 1.24
C ASN A 179 -22.54 -15.80 0.48
N LEU A 180 -22.74 -14.63 1.09
CA LEU A 180 -23.47 -13.51 0.48
C LEU A 180 -22.80 -12.94 -0.77
N ASN A 181 -21.46 -13.07 -0.86
CA ASN A 181 -20.67 -12.62 -2.00
C ASN A 181 -20.35 -13.75 -3.00
N SER A 182 -20.87 -14.97 -2.81
CA SER A 182 -20.63 -16.12 -3.71
C SER A 182 -21.52 -16.06 -4.95
N LYS A 183 -21.34 -15.00 -5.73
CA LYS A 183 -22.07 -14.69 -6.97
C LYS A 183 -21.18 -13.91 -7.95
N GLY A 184 -21.44 -14.04 -9.24
CA GLY A 184 -20.71 -13.30 -10.27
C GLY A 184 -21.23 -13.57 -11.68
N THR A 185 -20.65 -12.89 -12.66
CA THR A 185 -20.92 -13.12 -14.08
C THR A 185 -19.74 -13.89 -14.68
N LEU A 186 -20.03 -15.02 -15.32
CA LEU A 186 -19.06 -15.87 -15.99
C LEU A 186 -19.04 -15.53 -17.49
N ASP A 187 -17.88 -15.13 -18.01
CA ASP A 187 -17.62 -15.07 -19.45
C ASP A 187 -17.21 -16.46 -19.94
N LEU A 188 -18.01 -17.03 -20.83
CA LEU A 188 -17.87 -18.41 -21.27
C LEU A 188 -16.71 -18.61 -22.25
N LEU A 189 -16.23 -17.55 -22.89
CA LEU A 189 -15.20 -17.58 -23.94
C LEU A 189 -13.83 -17.11 -23.44
N LYS A 190 -13.78 -16.21 -22.45
CA LYS A 190 -12.53 -15.57 -22.00
C LYS A 190 -11.93 -16.15 -20.73
N GLY A 191 -12.58 -17.12 -20.09
CA GLY A 191 -12.07 -17.69 -18.84
C GLY A 191 -12.20 -16.76 -17.62
N GLU A 192 -12.81 -15.57 -17.76
CA GLU A 192 -12.87 -14.57 -16.70
C GLU A 192 -14.21 -14.61 -15.95
N SER A 193 -14.18 -14.89 -14.65
CA SER A 193 -15.33 -14.67 -13.77
C SER A 193 -15.25 -13.25 -13.17
N THR A 194 -16.19 -12.39 -13.56
CA THR A 194 -16.32 -11.05 -12.99
C THR A 194 -17.22 -11.13 -11.77
N ALA A 195 -16.64 -11.25 -10.58
CA ALA A 195 -17.38 -11.08 -9.33
C ALA A 195 -17.94 -9.66 -9.27
N GLY A 196 -19.23 -9.53 -8.96
CA GLY A 196 -19.95 -8.26 -8.91
C GLY A 196 -19.18 -7.19 -8.13
N THR A 197 -18.91 -6.09 -8.82
CA THR A 197 -18.18 -4.91 -8.34
C THR A 197 -18.85 -4.30 -7.10
N GLY A 198 -18.32 -4.63 -5.91
CA GLY A 198 -18.67 -3.96 -4.66
C GLY A 198 -17.88 -4.41 -3.43
N GLY A 199 -17.51 -5.71 -3.32
CA GLY A 199 -16.91 -6.27 -2.10
C GLY A 199 -15.43 -6.71 -2.17
N GLY A 200 -14.97 -7.20 -3.32
CA GLY A 200 -13.70 -7.94 -3.43
C GLY A 200 -12.43 -7.14 -3.08
N SER A 201 -12.37 -5.86 -3.45
CA SER A 201 -11.20 -5.02 -3.15
C SER A 201 -11.06 -4.74 -1.65
N ARG A 202 -12.18 -4.56 -0.94
CA ARG A 202 -12.19 -4.16 0.48
C ARG A 202 -11.85 -5.35 1.38
N THR A 203 -12.44 -6.51 1.15
CA THR A 203 -12.16 -7.72 1.96
C THR A 203 -10.72 -8.18 1.77
N LYS A 204 -10.21 -8.17 0.52
CA LYS A 204 -8.80 -8.46 0.24
C LYS A 204 -7.86 -7.48 0.94
N LYS A 205 -8.18 -6.17 0.94
CA LYS A 205 -7.42 -5.16 1.70
C LYS A 205 -7.51 -5.37 3.22
N LYS A 206 -8.67 -5.76 3.77
CA LYS A 206 -8.83 -6.07 5.20
C LYS A 206 -7.94 -7.24 5.62
N ASN A 207 -7.92 -8.30 4.82
CA ASN A 207 -7.07 -9.47 5.07
C ASN A 207 -5.58 -9.10 4.96
N ILE A 208 -5.20 -8.33 3.93
CA ILE A 208 -3.83 -7.83 3.78
C ILE A 208 -3.43 -6.94 4.97
N HIS A 209 -4.29 -6.00 5.39
CA HIS A 209 -4.05 -5.15 6.56
C HIS A 209 -3.87 -5.97 7.85
N GLY A 210 -4.73 -6.97 8.06
CA GLY A 210 -4.64 -7.87 9.22
C GLY A 210 -3.34 -8.66 9.23
N ILE A 211 -2.96 -9.28 8.10
CA ILE A 211 -1.73 -10.07 7.96
C ILE A 211 -0.49 -9.19 8.16
N LEU A 212 -0.43 -8.02 7.54
CA LEU A 212 0.71 -7.11 7.66
C LEU A 212 0.93 -6.68 9.11
N ASN A 213 -0.15 -6.32 9.83
CA ASN A 213 -0.02 -5.90 11.23
C ASN A 213 0.27 -7.07 12.18
N ALA A 214 -0.29 -8.25 11.94
CA ALA A 214 0.01 -9.45 12.73
C ALA A 214 1.49 -9.85 12.58
N VAL A 215 2.02 -9.87 11.36
CA VAL A 215 3.43 -10.19 11.09
C VAL A 215 4.35 -9.11 11.66
N SER A 216 4.04 -7.83 11.43
CA SER A 216 4.83 -6.71 11.94
C SER A 216 4.84 -6.64 13.47
N TRP A 217 3.69 -6.30 14.05
CA TRP A 217 3.57 -5.94 15.46
C TRP A 217 3.35 -7.14 16.36
N GLY A 218 2.70 -8.20 15.87
CA GLY A 218 2.39 -9.39 16.65
C GLY A 218 3.53 -10.41 16.71
N ILE A 219 4.42 -10.44 15.71
CA ILE A 219 5.44 -11.48 15.58
C ILE A 219 6.85 -10.89 15.53
N MET A 220 7.15 -10.05 14.53
CA MET A 220 8.53 -9.61 14.29
C MET A 220 9.04 -8.62 15.35
N PHE A 221 8.21 -7.68 15.79
CA PHE A 221 8.58 -6.70 16.82
C PHE A 221 8.87 -7.38 18.18
N PRO A 222 8.00 -8.28 18.71
CA PRO A 222 8.30 -9.04 19.93
C PRO A 222 9.52 -9.96 19.80
N ILE A 223 9.69 -10.65 18.67
CA ILE A 223 10.88 -11.48 18.41
C ILE A 223 12.15 -10.63 18.46
N GLY A 224 12.14 -9.45 17.84
CA GLY A 224 13.25 -8.51 17.93
C GLY A 224 13.59 -8.14 19.37
N VAL A 225 12.59 -7.84 20.21
CA VAL A 225 12.79 -7.53 21.64
C VAL A 225 13.35 -8.73 22.40
N ILE A 226 12.82 -9.94 22.17
CA ILE A 226 13.28 -11.18 22.79
C ILE A 226 14.74 -11.46 22.41
N ILE A 227 15.11 -11.26 21.14
CA ILE A 227 16.50 -11.40 20.68
C ILE A 227 17.42 -10.43 21.42
N ALA A 228 17.07 -9.15 21.50
CA ALA A 228 17.87 -8.18 22.23
C ALA A 228 17.95 -8.49 23.73
N ARG A 229 16.89 -9.01 24.34
CA ARG A 229 16.85 -9.27 25.78
C ARG A 229 17.64 -10.51 26.18
N TYR A 230 17.50 -11.59 25.42
CA TYR A 230 18.02 -12.90 25.80
C TYR A 230 19.29 -13.29 25.02
N LEU A 231 19.36 -13.02 23.71
CA LEU A 231 20.54 -13.42 22.93
C LEU A 231 21.76 -12.51 23.14
N ARG A 232 21.58 -11.27 23.63
CA ARG A 232 22.71 -10.41 24.02
C ARG A 232 23.59 -10.99 25.13
N THR A 233 23.08 -11.95 25.90
CA THR A 233 23.78 -12.51 27.07
C THR A 233 24.78 -13.60 26.70
N PHE A 234 24.77 -14.08 25.45
CA PHE A 234 25.67 -15.12 24.98
C PHE A 234 26.83 -14.50 24.18
N PRO A 235 28.09 -14.63 24.63
CA PRO A 235 29.25 -14.12 23.91
C PRO A 235 29.38 -14.70 22.50
N SER A 236 28.94 -15.95 22.29
CA SER A 236 28.93 -16.61 20.97
C SER A 236 27.90 -16.05 19.99
N ALA A 237 26.93 -15.26 20.48
CA ALA A 237 25.91 -14.63 19.66
C ALA A 237 26.27 -13.18 19.30
N ASP A 238 27.39 -12.65 19.79
CA ASP A 238 27.87 -11.32 19.42
C ASP A 238 28.71 -11.39 18.13
N PRO A 239 28.43 -10.57 17.09
CA PRO A 239 27.44 -9.49 17.00
C PRO A 239 26.08 -9.91 16.38
N ALA A 240 25.88 -11.20 16.12
CA ALA A 240 24.70 -11.73 15.43
C ALA A 240 23.36 -11.37 16.10
N TRP A 241 23.29 -11.33 17.43
CA TRP A 241 22.08 -10.97 18.18
C TRP A 241 21.65 -9.54 17.86
N PHE A 242 22.60 -8.60 17.74
CA PHE A 242 22.32 -7.19 17.46
C PHE A 242 21.77 -7.02 16.05
N TYR A 243 22.35 -7.71 15.07
CA TYR A 243 21.87 -7.68 13.69
C TYR A 243 20.52 -8.36 13.51
N LEU A 244 20.28 -9.47 14.22
CA LEU A 244 18.99 -10.16 14.17
C LEU A 244 17.90 -9.32 14.86
N HIS A 245 18.23 -8.66 15.97
CA HIS A 245 17.37 -7.66 16.60
C HIS A 245 17.04 -6.52 15.63
N ALA A 246 18.06 -5.87 15.06
CA ALA A 246 17.88 -4.75 14.14
C ALA A 246 17.09 -5.14 12.88
N PHE A 247 17.35 -6.31 12.30
CA PHE A 247 16.61 -6.84 11.16
C PHE A 247 15.13 -7.07 11.49
N CYS A 248 14.83 -7.70 12.64
CA CYS A 248 13.46 -7.92 13.09
C CYS A 248 12.74 -6.60 13.35
N GLN A 249 13.40 -5.63 14.01
CA GLN A 249 12.80 -4.33 14.34
C GLN A 249 12.53 -3.48 13.11
N VAL A 250 13.49 -3.39 12.18
CA VAL A 250 13.33 -2.55 10.98
C VAL A 250 12.37 -3.19 9.98
N SER A 251 12.39 -4.52 9.83
CA SER A 251 11.44 -5.23 8.98
C SER A 251 10.03 -5.18 9.56
N ALA A 252 9.88 -5.30 10.89
CA ALA A 252 8.61 -5.06 11.57
C ALA A 252 8.13 -3.65 11.27
N TYR A 253 8.95 -2.62 11.49
CA TYR A 253 8.58 -1.23 11.21
C TYR A 253 8.14 -1.02 9.75
N ALA A 254 8.89 -1.51 8.76
CA ALA A 254 8.56 -1.36 7.34
C ALA A 254 7.24 -2.06 6.97
N ILE A 255 7.01 -3.28 7.46
CA ILE A 255 5.77 -4.04 7.25
C ILE A 255 4.59 -3.35 7.98
N GLY A 256 4.83 -2.81 9.17
CA GLY A 256 3.87 -2.05 9.96
C GLY A 256 3.43 -0.74 9.29
N VAL A 257 4.35 -0.03 8.63
CA VAL A 257 4.03 1.17 7.82
C VAL A 257 3.15 0.80 6.62
N ALA A 258 3.43 -0.33 5.95
CA ALA A 258 2.58 -0.85 4.88
C ALA A 258 1.19 -1.28 5.40
N GLY A 259 1.14 -1.90 6.58
CA GLY A 259 -0.09 -2.23 7.31
C GLY A 259 -0.90 -0.98 7.68
N TRP A 260 -0.25 0.09 8.13
CA TRP A 260 -0.90 1.36 8.44
C TRP A 260 -1.46 2.05 7.18
N GLY A 261 -0.67 2.11 6.11
CA GLY A 261 -1.11 2.70 4.83
C GLY A 261 -2.30 1.97 4.21
N THR A 262 -2.35 0.64 4.34
CA THR A 262 -3.54 -0.15 3.93
C THR A 262 -4.73 0.09 4.85
N GLY A 263 -4.51 0.30 6.16
CA GLY A 263 -5.53 0.65 7.15
C GLY A 263 -6.17 2.02 6.92
N LEU A 264 -5.37 3.05 6.62
CA LEU A 264 -5.89 4.38 6.22
C LEU A 264 -6.71 4.29 4.94
N LYS A 265 -6.25 3.51 3.96
CA LYS A 265 -6.98 3.33 2.71
C LYS A 265 -8.31 2.63 2.95
N LEU A 266 -8.35 1.59 3.79
CA LEU A 266 -9.57 0.93 4.24
C LEU A 266 -10.52 1.89 4.97
N GLY A 267 -9.99 2.75 5.84
CA GLY A 267 -10.76 3.79 6.53
C GLY A 267 -11.39 4.79 5.56
N SER A 268 -10.62 5.27 4.56
CA SER A 268 -11.11 6.21 3.53
C SER A 268 -12.16 5.59 2.60
N GLU A 269 -12.07 4.28 2.35
CA GLU A 269 -13.04 3.56 1.53
C GLU A 269 -14.27 3.14 2.36
N SER A 270 -14.12 3.12 3.69
CA SER A 270 -14.98 2.89 4.87
C SER A 270 -16.27 3.65 5.15
N LYS A 271 -17.07 4.16 4.19
CA LYS A 271 -18.23 5.00 4.57
C LYS A 271 -19.24 4.27 5.49
N GLY A 272 -19.51 4.82 6.67
CA GLY A 272 -20.55 4.36 7.61
C GLY A 272 -20.13 3.45 8.79
N VAL A 273 -18.85 3.05 8.91
CA VAL A 273 -18.37 2.21 10.04
C VAL A 273 -17.24 2.89 10.78
N GLN A 274 -17.49 3.28 12.04
CA GLN A 274 -16.52 3.95 12.92
C GLN A 274 -15.68 2.92 13.67
N TYR A 275 -14.47 2.61 13.20
CA TYR A 275 -13.48 1.82 13.95
C TYR A 275 -12.57 2.73 14.79
N THR A 276 -13.17 3.59 15.61
CA THR A 276 -12.47 4.69 16.33
C THR A 276 -11.37 4.18 17.27
N GLY A 277 -11.61 3.11 18.02
CA GLY A 277 -10.61 2.53 18.93
C GLY A 277 -9.35 2.04 18.20
N HIS A 278 -9.50 1.11 17.25
CA HIS A 278 -8.37 0.56 16.47
C HIS A 278 -7.63 1.65 15.66
N ARG A 279 -8.37 2.61 15.10
CA ARG A 279 -7.80 3.73 14.36
C ARG A 279 -6.97 4.64 15.28
N ASN A 280 -7.50 5.02 16.44
CA ASN A 280 -6.81 5.92 17.36
C ASN A 280 -5.58 5.24 18.00
N ILE A 281 -5.67 3.95 18.34
CA ILE A 281 -4.53 3.16 18.83
C ILE A 281 -3.44 3.06 17.75
N GLY A 282 -3.82 2.76 16.50
CA GLY A 282 -2.89 2.70 15.38
C GLY A 282 -2.25 4.04 15.04
N ILE A 283 -2.97 5.16 15.18
CA ILE A 283 -2.44 6.52 15.02
C ILE A 283 -1.50 6.88 16.17
N ALA A 284 -1.86 6.59 17.42
CA ALA A 284 -1.02 6.87 18.59
C ALA A 284 0.31 6.11 18.52
N LEU A 285 0.29 4.81 18.16
CA LEU A 285 1.49 4.00 18.00
C LEU A 285 2.39 4.47 16.85
N PHE A 286 1.80 4.95 15.75
CA PHE A 286 2.55 5.50 14.61
C PHE A 286 3.16 6.89 14.93
N CYS A 287 2.41 7.75 15.62
CA CYS A 287 2.86 9.09 16.05
C CYS A 287 3.89 9.04 17.20
N LEU A 288 3.88 7.99 18.03
CA LEU A 288 4.95 7.74 19.00
C LEU A 288 6.25 7.26 18.32
N ALA A 289 6.15 6.67 17.11
CA ALA A 289 7.29 6.19 16.33
C ALA A 289 7.79 7.19 15.26
N THR A 290 7.03 8.23 14.93
CA THR A 290 7.38 9.24 13.93
C THR A 290 7.14 10.64 14.48
N VAL A 291 8.20 11.45 14.49
CA VAL A 291 8.21 12.85 14.96
C VAL A 291 7.01 13.64 14.42
N GLN A 292 6.38 14.42 15.31
CA GLN A 292 5.07 15.09 15.17
C GLN A 292 4.91 15.92 13.89
N SER A 293 3.87 15.61 13.09
CA SER A 293 3.35 16.47 12.01
C SER A 293 2.14 17.25 12.52
N LEU A 294 2.15 18.58 12.39
CA LEU A 294 1.00 19.43 12.77
C LEU A 294 -0.12 19.31 11.72
N THR A 295 -1.29 18.84 12.14
CA THR A 295 -2.57 18.81 11.40
C THR A 295 -3.53 19.87 11.96
N CYS A 296 -4.66 20.15 11.29
CA CYS A 296 -5.67 21.06 11.82
C CYS A 296 -6.11 20.67 13.24
N THR A 297 -6.29 19.37 13.50
CA THR A 297 -6.65 18.84 14.83
C THR A 297 -5.58 19.05 15.91
N SER A 298 -4.33 19.32 15.53
CA SER A 298 -3.25 19.61 16.48
C SER A 298 -3.15 21.10 16.85
N GLN A 299 -3.88 21.97 16.15
CA GLN A 299 -3.86 23.40 16.42
C GLN A 299 -4.60 23.71 17.71
N LYS A 300 -3.95 24.45 18.61
CA LYS A 300 -4.54 24.97 19.84
C LYS A 300 -4.73 26.47 19.71
N PHE A 301 -5.88 26.97 20.15
CA PHE A 301 -6.21 28.39 20.14
C PHE A 301 -6.10 28.97 21.55
N THR A 302 -5.52 30.16 21.63
CA THR A 302 -5.22 30.89 22.88
C THR A 302 -6.48 31.22 23.69
N ASN A 303 -7.63 31.28 23.02
CA ASN A 303 -8.93 31.58 23.60
C ASN A 303 -9.76 30.32 23.96
N ASN A 304 -9.19 29.11 23.82
CA ASN A 304 -9.91 27.83 23.97
C ASN A 304 -11.21 27.72 23.14
N LYS A 305 -11.36 28.51 22.08
CA LYS A 305 -12.57 28.49 21.24
C LYS A 305 -12.59 27.18 20.44
N LEU A 306 -13.65 26.40 20.61
CA LEU A 306 -13.86 25.14 19.92
C LEU A 306 -14.61 25.39 18.60
N TYR A 307 -14.16 24.72 17.55
CA TYR A 307 -14.79 24.72 16.24
C TYR A 307 -15.28 23.31 15.91
N GLU A 308 -16.46 23.19 15.32
CA GLU A 308 -17.09 21.90 15.00
C GLU A 308 -16.33 21.16 13.89
N HIS A 309 -15.79 21.91 12.94
CA HIS A 309 -15.10 21.38 11.77
C HIS A 309 -13.69 21.97 11.64
N CYS A 310 -12.78 21.19 11.06
CA CYS A 310 -11.50 21.67 10.59
C CYS A 310 -11.06 20.98 9.31
N ALA A 311 -10.27 21.68 8.50
CA ALA A 311 -9.70 21.19 7.26
C ALA A 311 -8.25 21.65 7.11
N ASP A 312 -7.39 20.72 6.71
CA ASP A 312 -6.06 21.03 6.18
C ASP A 312 -6.22 21.54 4.74
N LEU A 313 -5.87 22.80 4.49
CA LEU A 313 -5.98 23.37 3.16
C LEU A 313 -4.86 22.85 2.26
N SER A 314 -5.14 22.78 0.95
CA SER A 314 -4.28 22.07 0.00
C SER A 314 -2.94 22.76 -0.28
N GLN A 315 -2.80 24.04 0.07
CA GLN A 315 -1.65 24.89 -0.26
C GLN A 315 -1.25 25.78 0.92
N LEU A 316 -0.01 26.26 0.90
CA LEU A 316 0.54 27.25 1.83
C LEU A 316 0.58 26.81 3.31
N SER A 317 0.60 25.49 3.57
CA SER A 317 0.62 24.92 4.93
C SER A 317 -0.38 25.60 5.86
N SER A 318 -1.61 25.75 5.35
CA SER A 318 -2.66 26.53 5.99
C SER A 318 -3.81 25.65 6.44
N TYR A 319 -4.50 26.10 7.47
CA TYR A 319 -5.54 25.35 8.16
C TYR A 319 -6.76 26.23 8.35
N LEU A 320 -7.95 25.65 8.22
CA LEU A 320 -9.21 26.34 8.47
C LEU A 320 -10.01 25.56 9.49
N HIS A 321 -10.55 26.27 10.47
CA HIS A 321 -11.50 25.77 11.44
C HIS A 321 -12.77 26.58 11.34
N TRP A 322 -13.92 25.93 11.45
CA TRP A 322 -15.19 26.65 11.41
C TRP A 322 -16.32 25.95 12.17
N THR A 323 -17.31 26.75 12.52
CA THR A 323 -18.62 26.31 13.01
C THR A 323 -19.68 27.08 12.25
N TYR A 324 -20.63 26.37 11.65
CA TYR A 324 -21.68 26.96 10.85
C TYR A 324 -23.05 26.82 11.52
N ASP A 325 -23.69 27.95 11.78
CA ASP A 325 -25.06 28.00 12.25
C ASP A 325 -25.99 28.34 11.07
N SER A 326 -26.74 27.34 10.62
CA SER A 326 -27.66 27.46 9.49
C SER A 326 -28.87 28.35 9.79
N SER A 327 -29.27 28.47 11.06
CA SER A 327 -30.44 29.27 11.48
C SER A 327 -30.18 30.76 11.33
N THR A 328 -28.96 31.19 11.67
CA THR A 328 -28.51 32.59 11.57
C THR A 328 -27.68 32.85 10.30
N SER A 329 -27.40 31.82 9.50
CA SER A 329 -26.45 31.86 8.39
C SER A 329 -25.09 32.44 8.81
N SER A 330 -24.67 32.12 10.04
CA SER A 330 -23.45 32.64 10.65
C SER A 330 -22.34 31.61 10.60
N LEU A 331 -21.18 32.01 10.10
CA LEU A 331 -19.98 31.20 9.98
C LEU A 331 -18.88 31.76 10.90
N SER A 332 -18.60 31.07 11.99
CA SER A 332 -17.44 31.38 12.84
C SER A 332 -16.21 30.68 12.26
N VAL A 333 -15.12 31.41 12.01
CA VAL A 333 -13.90 30.87 11.40
C VAL A 333 -12.66 31.13 12.24
N ALA A 334 -11.70 30.23 12.15
CA ALA A 334 -10.30 30.46 12.48
C ALA A 334 -9.42 29.97 11.32
N PHE A 335 -8.72 30.89 10.67
CA PHE A 335 -7.75 30.59 9.62
C PHE A 335 -6.33 30.69 10.18
N VAL A 336 -5.49 29.71 9.90
CA VAL A 336 -4.12 29.60 10.43
C VAL A 336 -3.15 29.40 9.28
N ALA A 337 -2.11 30.22 9.21
CA ALA A 337 -1.03 30.07 8.23
C ALA A 337 0.27 30.72 8.74
N ALA A 338 1.40 30.29 8.21
CA ALA A 338 2.65 31.01 8.35
C ALA A 338 2.73 32.12 7.28
N PRO A 339 3.08 33.37 7.63
CA PRO A 339 3.31 34.42 6.64
C PRO A 339 4.52 34.08 5.76
N ALA A 340 4.63 34.68 4.57
CA ALA A 340 5.74 34.39 3.66
C ALA A 340 7.11 34.86 4.21
N LYS A 341 7.10 35.89 5.08
CA LYS A 341 8.24 36.39 5.86
C LYS A 341 7.78 36.80 7.26
N ALA A 342 8.71 37.08 8.16
CA ALA A 342 8.42 37.42 9.56
C ALA A 342 7.46 38.63 9.73
N ASP A 343 7.58 39.63 8.84
CA ASP A 343 6.74 40.84 8.81
C ASP A 343 5.64 40.77 7.75
N GLY A 344 5.37 39.56 7.26
CA GLY A 344 4.38 39.31 6.23
C GLY A 344 2.95 39.35 6.74
N TRP A 345 2.03 38.99 5.85
CA TRP A 345 0.61 38.96 6.12
C TRP A 345 0.00 37.62 5.70
N ILE A 346 -1.14 37.29 6.30
CA ILE A 346 -1.96 36.13 5.92
C ILE A 346 -3.39 36.59 5.58
N SER A 347 -4.06 35.88 4.70
CA SER A 347 -5.39 36.26 4.21
C SER A 347 -6.27 35.05 3.97
N TRP A 348 -7.54 35.18 4.37
CA TRP A 348 -8.61 34.26 3.99
C TRP A 348 -9.81 35.07 3.50
N ALA A 349 -10.45 34.60 2.43
CA ALA A 349 -11.47 35.35 1.72
C ALA A 349 -12.60 34.46 1.22
N ILE A 350 -13.80 35.02 1.16
CA ILE A 350 -14.95 34.42 0.48
C ILE A 350 -15.13 35.14 -0.86
N ASN A 351 -15.31 34.37 -1.94
CA ASN A 351 -15.71 34.92 -3.22
C ASN A 351 -17.18 34.57 -3.50
N PRO A 352 -18.10 35.55 -3.43
CA PRO A 352 -19.52 35.30 -3.65
C PRO A 352 -19.88 35.01 -5.11
N THR A 353 -19.04 35.39 -6.07
CA THR A 353 -19.38 35.37 -7.51
C THR A 353 -18.58 34.36 -8.33
N ALA A 354 -17.37 34.00 -7.91
CA ALA A 354 -16.44 33.18 -8.67
C ALA A 354 -15.56 32.31 -7.77
N THR A 355 -14.65 31.52 -8.37
CA THR A 355 -13.70 30.66 -7.65
C THR A 355 -12.29 31.23 -7.57
N GLY A 356 -12.02 32.35 -8.25
CA GLY A 356 -10.70 33.01 -8.29
C GLY A 356 -10.56 34.13 -7.27
N MET A 357 -9.44 34.86 -7.32
CA MET A 357 -9.16 35.99 -6.42
C MET A 357 -9.96 37.26 -6.78
N ALA A 358 -10.20 37.51 -8.07
CA ALA A 358 -11.04 38.63 -8.49
C ALA A 358 -12.49 38.41 -8.03
N GLY A 359 -13.06 39.40 -7.33
CA GLY A 359 -14.36 39.33 -6.66
C GLY A 359 -14.29 38.81 -5.22
N SER A 360 -13.11 38.46 -4.71
CA SER A 360 -12.95 37.98 -3.33
C SER A 360 -13.08 39.12 -2.31
N GLN A 361 -13.70 38.80 -1.18
CA GLN A 361 -13.85 39.67 -0.03
C GLN A 361 -13.07 39.06 1.13
N ALA A 362 -11.98 39.73 1.51
CA ALA A 362 -10.88 39.15 2.26
C ALA A 362 -10.76 39.74 3.66
N LEU A 363 -10.36 38.87 4.59
CA LEU A 363 -9.84 39.21 5.91
C LEU A 363 -8.33 39.03 5.85
N VAL A 364 -7.59 40.09 6.15
CA VAL A 364 -6.12 40.08 6.13
C VAL A 364 -5.60 40.41 7.51
N ALA A 365 -4.72 39.55 8.03
CA ALA A 365 -4.02 39.77 9.29
C ALA A 365 -2.54 40.05 9.07
N PHE A 366 -2.03 41.02 9.82
CA PHE A 366 -0.63 41.46 9.79
C PHE A 366 -0.25 42.10 11.13
N LYS A 367 1.04 42.33 11.35
CA LYS A 367 1.54 43.12 12.48
C LYS A 367 1.58 44.60 12.10
N ASP A 368 1.00 45.46 12.93
CA ASP A 368 1.06 46.91 12.73
C ASP A 368 2.43 47.49 13.14
N SER A 369 2.59 48.81 12.99
CA SER A 369 3.83 49.52 13.35
C SER A 369 4.19 49.43 14.83
N ASN A 370 3.22 49.11 15.70
CA ASN A 370 3.41 48.93 17.13
C ASN A 370 3.67 47.46 17.49
N GLY A 371 3.74 46.57 16.50
CA GLY A 371 3.93 45.13 16.66
C GLY A 371 2.66 44.35 17.06
N ALA A 372 1.51 45.01 17.15
CA ALA A 372 0.25 44.37 17.50
C ALA A 372 -0.39 43.69 16.27
N MET A 373 -1.02 42.54 16.49
CA MET A 373 -1.73 41.83 15.42
C MET A 373 -3.04 42.55 15.09
N THR A 374 -3.19 42.95 13.83
CA THR A 374 -4.37 43.67 13.32
C THR A 374 -5.02 42.87 12.20
N VAL A 375 -6.37 42.89 12.14
CA VAL A 375 -7.17 42.35 11.02
C VAL A 375 -7.85 43.50 10.29
N ARG A 376 -7.80 43.49 8.96
CA ARG A 376 -8.54 44.44 8.10
C ARG A 376 -9.30 43.71 7.00
N THR A 377 -10.38 44.33 6.54
CA THR A 377 -11.22 43.84 5.44
C THR A 377 -10.83 44.47 4.12
N TYR A 378 -10.88 43.68 3.04
CA TYR A 378 -10.55 44.15 1.69
C TYR A 378 -11.56 43.57 0.68
N ASN A 379 -12.17 44.44 -0.11
CA ASN A 379 -12.97 44.05 -1.27
C ASN A 379 -12.10 44.07 -2.54
N ILE A 380 -11.76 42.89 -3.06
CA ILE A 380 -10.83 42.71 -4.19
C ILE A 380 -11.64 42.57 -5.48
N SER A 381 -12.25 43.67 -5.93
CA SER A 381 -13.00 43.70 -7.20
C SER A 381 -12.06 43.73 -8.43
N SER A 382 -10.86 44.30 -8.29
CA SER A 382 -9.83 44.36 -9.33
C SER A 382 -8.41 44.24 -8.73
N TYR A 383 -7.40 44.10 -9.59
CA TYR A 383 -5.99 44.04 -9.18
C TYR A 383 -5.29 45.40 -9.10
N SER A 384 -5.96 46.50 -9.45
CA SER A 384 -5.34 47.82 -9.62
C SER A 384 -5.41 48.73 -8.38
N SER A 385 -6.24 48.39 -7.38
CA SER A 385 -6.31 49.14 -6.11
C SER A 385 -6.79 48.25 -4.97
N ILE A 386 -5.85 47.69 -4.20
CA ILE A 386 -6.14 46.86 -3.02
C ILE A 386 -6.00 47.73 -1.78
N VAL A 387 -7.11 48.33 -1.35
CA VAL A 387 -7.20 49.17 -0.16
C VAL A 387 -8.25 48.63 0.82
N PRO A 388 -8.09 48.87 2.14
CA PRO A 388 -9.07 48.47 3.13
C PRO A 388 -10.46 49.02 2.79
N SER A 389 -11.47 48.18 2.83
CA SER A 389 -12.84 48.53 2.46
C SER A 389 -13.86 47.61 3.13
N ASN A 390 -15.10 48.08 3.21
CA ASN A 390 -16.20 47.29 3.77
C ASN A 390 -16.58 46.15 2.84
N LEU A 391 -16.96 45.02 3.43
CA LEU A 391 -17.43 43.84 2.73
C LEU A 391 -18.94 43.95 2.46
N SER A 392 -19.43 43.24 1.45
CA SER A 392 -20.87 43.16 1.13
C SER A 392 -21.65 42.30 2.13
N PHE A 393 -20.98 41.74 3.12
CA PHE A 393 -21.55 40.92 4.18
C PHE A 393 -20.97 41.31 5.53
N ALA A 394 -21.76 41.14 6.59
CA ALA A 394 -21.34 41.52 7.93
C ALA A 394 -20.24 40.60 8.46
N VAL A 395 -19.19 41.19 9.01
CA VAL A 395 -18.13 40.48 9.75
C VAL A 395 -18.00 41.09 11.13
N THR A 396 -18.10 40.24 12.15
CA THR A 396 -18.01 40.59 13.56
C THR A 396 -16.94 39.72 14.23
N GLU A 397 -16.60 40.03 15.49
CA GLU A 397 -15.61 39.26 16.27
C GLU A 397 -14.25 39.11 15.57
N MET A 398 -13.82 40.12 14.81
CA MET A 398 -12.52 40.10 14.13
C MET A 398 -11.39 40.21 15.15
N ALA A 399 -10.50 39.22 15.16
CA ALA A 399 -9.30 39.24 15.97
C ALA A 399 -8.17 38.49 15.25
N ALA A 400 -6.92 38.81 15.58
CA ALA A 400 -5.78 38.03 15.15
C ALA A 400 -4.80 37.83 16.29
N ASP A 401 -4.09 36.70 16.23
CA ASP A 401 -2.94 36.44 17.08
C ASP A 401 -1.78 35.86 16.27
N SER A 402 -0.61 35.85 16.89
CA SER A 402 0.56 35.16 16.34
C SER A 402 1.28 34.40 17.44
N SER A 403 1.53 33.12 17.21
CA SER A 403 2.34 32.30 18.12
C SER A 403 3.05 31.18 17.36
N GLY A 404 4.27 30.86 17.76
CA GLY A 404 5.08 29.80 17.15
C GLY A 404 5.38 30.02 15.66
N GLY A 405 5.50 31.28 15.22
CA GLY A 405 5.74 31.64 13.82
C GLY A 405 4.51 31.53 12.91
N MET A 406 3.35 31.15 13.45
CA MET A 406 2.08 31.16 12.72
C MET A 406 1.24 32.38 13.11
N MET A 407 0.43 32.84 12.16
CA MET A 407 -0.60 33.86 12.36
C MET A 407 -1.98 33.21 12.30
N ARG A 408 -2.94 33.77 13.04
CA ARG A 408 -4.32 33.30 13.09
C ARG A 408 -5.28 34.45 12.88
N ILE A 409 -6.32 34.21 12.07
CA ILE A 409 -7.44 35.12 11.86
C ILE A 409 -8.67 34.49 12.48
N PHE A 410 -9.34 35.20 13.37
CA PHE A 410 -10.64 34.84 13.92
C PHE A 410 -11.69 35.83 13.42
N ALA A 411 -12.85 35.33 13.00
CA ALA A 411 -13.97 36.17 12.61
C ALA A 411 -15.29 35.40 12.67
N LYS A 412 -16.39 36.13 12.76
CA LYS A 412 -17.76 35.64 12.59
C LYS A 412 -18.41 36.34 11.40
N VAL A 413 -18.68 35.57 10.36
CA VAL A 413 -19.15 36.05 9.05
C VAL A 413 -20.61 35.70 8.87
N THR A 414 -21.46 36.66 8.57
CA THR A 414 -22.83 36.38 8.09
C THR A 414 -22.78 36.08 6.60
N LEU A 415 -23.23 34.91 6.17
CA LEU A 415 -23.08 34.51 4.77
C LEU A 415 -23.93 35.39 3.83
N PRO A 416 -23.43 35.72 2.62
CA PRO A 416 -24.14 36.58 1.66
C PRO A 416 -25.49 36.02 1.21
N LYS A 417 -25.62 34.69 1.18
CA LYS A 417 -26.82 33.98 0.76
C LYS A 417 -27.36 33.17 1.94
N LYS A 418 -28.58 33.51 2.39
CA LYS A 418 -29.27 32.75 3.45
C LYS A 418 -29.41 31.29 3.05
N GLY A 419 -29.06 30.39 3.97
CA GLY A 419 -29.12 28.94 3.76
C GLY A 419 -28.05 28.38 2.81
N ALA A 420 -27.01 29.14 2.47
CA ALA A 420 -25.88 28.59 1.71
C ALA A 420 -25.21 27.45 2.49
N THR A 421 -24.97 26.33 1.82
CA THR A 421 -24.24 25.18 2.39
C THR A 421 -22.82 25.07 1.85
N THR A 422 -22.50 25.85 0.81
CA THR A 422 -21.17 25.91 0.21
C THR A 422 -20.75 27.36 -0.05
N VAL A 423 -19.45 27.63 0.07
CA VAL A 423 -18.85 28.93 -0.27
C VAL A 423 -17.57 28.75 -1.07
N ASN A 424 -17.29 29.65 -2.01
CA ASN A 424 -15.98 29.68 -2.64
C ASN A 424 -15.02 30.47 -1.74
N GLN A 425 -13.87 29.89 -1.48
CA GLN A 425 -12.84 30.48 -0.64
C GLN A 425 -11.52 30.61 -1.38
N VAL A 426 -10.76 31.63 -0.98
CA VAL A 426 -9.41 31.90 -1.45
C VAL A 426 -8.57 32.24 -0.23
N TRP A 427 -7.33 31.79 -0.20
CA TRP A 427 -6.40 32.12 0.88
C TRP A 427 -5.04 32.51 0.31
N GLN A 428 -4.32 33.37 1.03
CA GLN A 428 -3.01 33.85 0.61
C GLN A 428 -2.09 34.14 1.78
N VAL A 429 -0.80 34.16 1.48
CA VAL A 429 0.25 34.66 2.36
C VAL A 429 1.14 35.61 1.56
N GLY A 430 1.53 36.72 2.16
CA GLY A 430 2.36 37.73 1.50
C GLY A 430 3.56 38.16 2.34
N PRO A 431 4.52 38.86 1.70
CA PRO A 431 5.85 39.06 2.27
C PRO A 431 5.96 40.22 3.26
N SER A 432 5.19 41.30 3.09
CA SER A 432 5.35 42.53 3.87
C SER A 432 4.24 43.55 3.58
N LEU A 433 4.28 44.67 4.30
CA LEU A 433 3.50 45.86 4.04
C LEU A 433 4.44 47.04 3.80
N THR A 434 4.26 47.76 2.68
CA THR A 434 5.00 48.99 2.37
C THR A 434 4.08 50.18 2.53
N ASN A 435 4.43 51.13 3.42
CA ASN A 435 3.61 52.32 3.72
C ASN A 435 2.14 52.01 4.07
N GLY A 436 1.90 50.92 4.79
CA GLY A 436 0.54 50.48 5.18
C GLY A 436 -0.27 49.81 4.06
N VAL A 437 0.33 49.58 2.89
CA VAL A 437 -0.26 48.86 1.76
C VAL A 437 0.32 47.44 1.71
N LEU A 438 -0.53 46.45 1.43
CA LEU A 438 -0.11 45.05 1.30
C LEU A 438 0.79 44.88 0.08
N ASP A 439 2.00 44.34 0.28
CA ASP A 439 2.82 43.93 -0.85
C ASP A 439 2.21 42.70 -1.51
N LYS A 440 2.29 42.66 -2.85
CA LYS A 440 1.76 41.55 -3.64
C LYS A 440 2.34 40.21 -3.17
N HIS A 441 1.48 39.22 -3.00
CA HIS A 441 1.90 37.84 -2.75
C HIS A 441 2.60 37.27 -4.00
N GLU A 442 3.32 36.16 -3.84
CA GLU A 442 3.98 35.50 -4.96
C GLU A 442 2.97 34.84 -5.93
N PHE A 443 3.39 34.64 -7.18
CA PHE A 443 2.60 33.95 -8.21
C PHE A 443 3.04 32.49 -8.42
N GLN A 444 3.55 31.85 -7.37
CA GLN A 444 3.95 30.44 -7.44
C GLN A 444 2.72 29.53 -7.57
N PRO A 445 2.89 28.28 -8.06
CA PRO A 445 1.79 27.34 -8.17
C PRO A 445 1.01 27.14 -6.87
N ALA A 446 1.66 27.20 -5.70
CA ALA A 446 0.96 27.12 -4.42
C ALA A 446 -0.02 28.29 -4.24
N ASN A 447 0.42 29.52 -4.48
CA ASN A 447 -0.43 30.71 -4.40
C ASN A 447 -1.55 30.68 -5.44
N LEU A 448 -1.25 30.38 -6.70
CA LEU A 448 -2.25 30.33 -7.78
C LEU A 448 -3.33 29.25 -7.57
N ASN A 449 -2.99 28.18 -6.83
CA ASN A 449 -3.91 27.10 -6.49
C ASN A 449 -4.50 27.22 -5.08
N SER A 450 -4.28 28.32 -4.36
CA SER A 450 -4.83 28.57 -3.01
C SER A 450 -6.29 29.04 -3.06
N LYS A 451 -7.14 28.20 -3.65
CA LYS A 451 -8.57 28.42 -3.84
C LYS A 451 -9.34 27.09 -3.77
N GLY A 452 -10.60 27.15 -3.39
CA GLY A 452 -11.47 25.97 -3.37
C GLY A 452 -12.89 26.28 -2.96
N THR A 453 -13.75 25.26 -3.00
CA THR A 453 -15.13 25.34 -2.50
C THR A 453 -15.20 24.64 -1.14
N LEU A 454 -15.67 25.35 -0.13
CA LEU A 454 -15.87 24.86 1.23
C LEU A 454 -17.31 24.39 1.40
N ASP A 455 -17.51 23.11 1.73
CA ASP A 455 -18.80 22.59 2.21
C ASP A 455 -18.89 22.81 3.73
N LEU A 456 -19.84 23.64 4.13
CA LEU A 456 -19.97 24.11 5.51
C LEU A 456 -20.50 23.04 6.46
N LEU A 457 -21.18 22.01 5.94
CA LEU A 457 -21.84 20.95 6.72
C LEU A 457 -21.02 19.65 6.77
N LYS A 458 -20.28 19.33 5.71
CA LYS A 458 -19.56 18.05 5.60
C LYS A 458 -18.12 18.08 6.08
N GLY A 459 -17.59 19.24 6.46
CA GLY A 459 -16.18 19.35 6.85
C GLY A 459 -15.20 19.20 5.68
N GLU A 460 -15.67 19.18 4.43
CA GLU A 460 -14.85 18.91 3.25
C GLU A 460 -14.60 20.20 2.45
N SER A 461 -13.34 20.64 2.35
CA SER A 461 -12.93 21.64 1.36
C SER A 461 -12.59 20.92 0.04
N THR A 462 -13.45 21.05 -0.96
CA THR A 462 -13.20 20.57 -2.31
C THR A 462 -12.44 21.63 -3.09
N ALA A 463 -11.12 21.50 -3.16
CA ALA A 463 -10.36 22.25 -4.16
C ALA A 463 -10.84 21.83 -5.57
N GLY A 464 -11.16 22.81 -6.41
CA GLY A 464 -11.71 22.61 -7.75
C GLY A 464 -11.01 21.48 -8.51
N THR A 465 -11.81 20.53 -8.96
CA THR A 465 -11.43 19.26 -9.58
C THR A 465 -10.57 19.43 -10.83
N GLY A 466 -9.39 18.78 -10.83
CA GLY A 466 -8.55 18.61 -12.03
C GLY A 466 -7.22 17.86 -11.87
N GLY A 467 -6.58 17.81 -10.69
CA GLY A 467 -5.21 17.24 -10.59
C GLY A 467 -4.74 16.59 -9.29
N GLY A 468 -5.45 16.71 -8.15
CA GLY A 468 -4.88 16.43 -6.82
C GLY A 468 -4.43 14.99 -6.55
N SER A 469 -5.30 13.99 -6.76
CA SER A 469 -4.99 12.58 -6.41
C SER A 469 -3.90 11.98 -7.30
N ARG A 470 -3.94 12.28 -8.61
CA ARG A 470 -2.99 11.72 -9.59
C ARG A 470 -1.62 12.37 -9.46
N THR A 471 -1.55 13.70 -9.32
CA THR A 471 -0.28 14.40 -9.11
C THR A 471 0.37 14.01 -7.78
N LYS A 472 -0.42 13.85 -6.70
CA LYS A 472 0.09 13.34 -5.42
C LYS A 472 0.66 11.92 -5.56
N LYS A 473 -0.03 11.01 -6.27
CA LYS A 473 0.49 9.66 -6.55
C LYS A 473 1.76 9.69 -7.42
N LYS A 474 1.82 10.56 -8.44
CA LYS A 474 3.02 10.75 -9.28
C LYS A 474 4.22 11.24 -8.45
N ASN A 475 3.99 12.20 -7.54
CA ASN A 475 5.03 12.70 -6.64
C ASN A 475 5.51 11.62 -5.66
N ILE A 476 4.59 10.88 -5.05
CA ILE A 476 4.92 9.75 -4.15
C ILE A 476 5.74 8.69 -4.90
N HIS A 477 5.31 8.29 -6.09
CA HIS A 477 6.05 7.36 -6.95
C HIS A 477 7.47 7.90 -7.25
N GLY A 478 7.58 9.18 -7.63
CA GLY A 478 8.86 9.81 -7.92
C GLY A 478 9.82 9.80 -6.71
N ILE A 479 9.34 10.20 -5.53
CA ILE A 479 10.14 10.26 -4.30
C ILE A 479 10.61 8.86 -3.88
N LEU A 480 9.69 7.88 -3.81
CA LEU A 480 10.01 6.50 -3.41
C LEU A 480 11.10 5.91 -4.31
N ASN A 481 10.97 6.09 -5.62
CA ASN A 481 11.92 5.52 -6.58
C ASN A 481 13.25 6.29 -6.63
N ALA A 482 13.26 7.61 -6.42
CA ALA A 482 14.49 8.38 -6.32
C ALA A 482 15.31 8.00 -5.08
N VAL A 483 14.66 7.86 -3.92
CA VAL A 483 15.32 7.44 -2.67
C VAL A 483 15.82 6.00 -2.76
N SER A 484 14.96 5.08 -3.20
CA SER A 484 15.31 3.66 -3.33
C SER A 484 16.39 3.44 -4.39
N TRP A 485 16.02 3.57 -5.67
CA TRP A 485 16.85 3.15 -6.80
C TRP A 485 17.95 4.15 -7.12
N GLY A 486 17.71 5.43 -6.84
CA GLY A 486 18.65 6.50 -7.16
C GLY A 486 19.68 6.81 -6.08
N ILE A 487 19.45 6.42 -4.81
CA ILE A 487 20.33 6.82 -3.70
C ILE A 487 20.75 5.61 -2.84
N MET A 488 19.79 4.86 -2.30
CA MET A 488 20.11 3.76 -1.37
C MET A 488 20.84 2.60 -2.06
N PHE A 489 20.39 2.16 -3.25
CA PHE A 489 21.10 1.12 -4.01
C PHE A 489 22.58 1.49 -4.29
N PRO A 490 22.91 2.70 -4.80
CA PRO A 490 24.29 3.18 -4.92
C PRO A 490 25.08 3.14 -3.61
N ILE A 491 24.51 3.65 -2.51
CA ILE A 491 25.16 3.64 -1.20
C ILE A 491 25.50 2.20 -0.77
N GLY A 492 24.56 1.27 -0.91
CA GLY A 492 24.78 -0.14 -0.60
C GLY A 492 25.91 -0.76 -1.44
N VAL A 493 26.04 -0.39 -2.72
CA VAL A 493 27.13 -0.85 -3.59
C VAL A 493 28.48 -0.29 -3.14
N ILE A 494 28.55 1.01 -2.82
CA ILE A 494 29.75 1.69 -2.29
C ILE A 494 30.21 1.00 -0.99
N ILE A 495 29.28 0.72 -0.07
CA ILE A 495 29.56 0.01 1.18
C ILE A 495 30.20 -1.36 0.91
N ALA A 496 29.58 -2.19 0.06
CA ALA A 496 30.12 -3.52 -0.23
C ALA A 496 31.48 -3.49 -0.94
N ARG A 497 31.70 -2.51 -1.81
CA ARG A 497 32.95 -2.41 -2.58
C ARG A 497 34.11 -1.96 -1.71
N TYR A 498 33.92 -0.93 -0.89
CA TYR A 498 35.03 -0.28 -0.19
C TYR A 498 35.24 -0.79 1.24
N LEU A 499 34.16 -1.03 2.00
CA LEU A 499 34.30 -1.44 3.40
C LEU A 499 34.78 -2.90 3.51
N ARG A 500 34.50 -3.75 2.52
CA ARG A 500 34.98 -5.14 2.46
C ARG A 500 36.51 -5.25 2.49
N THR A 501 37.24 -4.22 2.09
CA THR A 501 38.72 -4.21 2.03
C THR A 501 39.36 -4.12 3.43
N PHE A 502 38.60 -3.67 4.44
CA PHE A 502 39.07 -3.49 5.80
C PHE A 502 38.68 -4.70 6.68
N PRO A 503 39.66 -5.44 7.23
CA PRO A 503 39.40 -6.58 8.12
C PRO A 503 38.60 -6.21 9.37
N SER A 504 38.80 -4.99 9.89
CA SER A 504 38.03 -4.45 11.02
C SER A 504 36.55 -4.25 10.72
N ALA A 505 36.17 -4.25 9.44
CA ALA A 505 34.78 -4.13 9.00
C ALA A 505 34.16 -5.49 8.64
N ASP A 506 34.85 -6.63 8.76
CA ASP A 506 34.24 -7.96 8.62
C ASP A 506 33.68 -8.41 9.99
N PRO A 507 32.40 -8.81 10.10
CA PRO A 507 31.39 -8.98 9.04
C PRO A 507 30.48 -7.75 8.81
N ALA A 508 30.71 -6.63 9.50
CA ALA A 508 29.86 -5.44 9.48
C ALA A 508 29.52 -4.90 8.08
N TRP A 509 30.48 -4.87 7.14
CA TRP A 509 30.27 -4.40 5.76
C TRP A 509 29.16 -5.21 5.06
N PHE A 510 29.10 -6.52 5.32
CA PHE A 510 28.15 -7.43 4.67
C PHE A 510 26.74 -7.15 5.19
N TYR A 511 26.60 -6.97 6.50
CA TYR A 511 25.30 -6.64 7.11
C TYR A 511 24.83 -5.24 6.71
N LEU A 512 25.73 -4.25 6.67
CA LEU A 512 25.39 -2.90 6.26
C LEU A 512 24.96 -2.85 4.78
N HIS A 513 25.65 -3.59 3.92
CA HIS A 513 25.23 -3.78 2.53
C HIS A 513 23.85 -4.45 2.45
N ALA A 514 23.67 -5.61 3.09
CA ALA A 514 22.42 -6.35 3.04
C ALA A 514 21.24 -5.53 3.57
N PHE A 515 21.42 -4.81 4.68
CA PHE A 515 20.45 -3.90 5.25
C PHE A 515 20.04 -2.82 4.24
N CYS A 516 21.03 -2.10 3.70
CA CYS A 516 20.80 -1.03 2.74
C CYS A 516 20.04 -1.54 1.50
N GLN A 517 20.44 -2.70 0.95
CA GLN A 517 19.82 -3.26 -0.26
C GLN A 517 18.41 -3.81 -0.01
N VAL A 518 18.17 -4.49 1.10
CA VAL A 518 16.82 -5.02 1.43
C VAL A 518 15.85 -3.88 1.71
N SER A 519 16.27 -2.86 2.46
CA SER A 519 15.45 -1.66 2.70
C SER A 519 15.17 -0.89 1.42
N ALA A 520 16.17 -0.70 0.56
CA ALA A 520 16.00 -0.07 -0.75
C ALA A 520 14.99 -0.86 -1.59
N TYR A 521 15.16 -2.18 -1.72
CA TYR A 521 14.25 -3.04 -2.48
C TYR A 521 12.79 -2.96 -1.97
N ALA A 522 12.57 -2.97 -0.65
CA ALA A 522 11.22 -2.84 -0.09
C ALA A 522 10.55 -1.51 -0.44
N ILE A 523 11.28 -0.39 -0.34
CA ILE A 523 10.79 0.94 -0.76
C ILE A 523 10.55 0.96 -2.28
N GLY A 524 11.46 0.36 -3.04
CA GLY A 524 11.37 0.22 -4.49
C GLY A 524 10.16 -0.57 -4.97
N VAL A 525 9.74 -1.63 -4.26
CA VAL A 525 8.52 -2.40 -4.53
C VAL A 525 7.28 -1.51 -4.38
N ALA A 526 7.20 -0.69 -3.32
CA ALA A 526 6.12 0.26 -3.12
C ALA A 526 6.10 1.34 -4.22
N GLY A 527 7.28 1.85 -4.60
CA GLY A 527 7.47 2.75 -5.73
C GLY A 527 7.02 2.12 -7.06
N TRP A 528 7.36 0.86 -7.33
CA TRP A 528 6.96 0.15 -8.54
C TRP A 528 5.44 -0.10 -8.58
N GLY A 529 4.85 -0.55 -7.47
CA GLY A 529 3.40 -0.81 -7.37
C GLY A 529 2.56 0.46 -7.57
N THR A 530 3.02 1.61 -7.04
CA THR A 530 2.37 2.91 -7.33
C THR A 530 2.50 3.31 -8.80
N GLY A 531 3.62 2.96 -9.46
CA GLY A 531 3.84 3.16 -10.90
C GLY A 531 2.90 2.34 -11.79
N LEU A 532 2.71 1.06 -11.47
CA LEU A 532 1.73 0.21 -12.16
C LEU A 532 0.31 0.74 -12.03
N LYS A 533 -0.07 1.20 -10.83
CA LYS A 533 -1.36 1.79 -10.58
C LYS A 533 -1.56 3.11 -11.35
N LEU A 534 -0.52 3.94 -11.43
CA LEU A 534 -0.55 5.14 -12.27
C LEU A 534 -0.72 4.77 -13.75
N GLY A 535 -0.08 3.69 -14.21
CA GLY A 535 -0.22 3.18 -15.57
C GLY A 535 -1.65 2.72 -15.90
N SER A 536 -2.29 1.97 -14.99
CA SER A 536 -3.68 1.52 -15.19
C SER A 536 -4.71 2.65 -15.10
N GLU A 537 -4.44 3.69 -14.31
CA GLU A 537 -5.26 4.89 -14.18
C GLU A 537 -5.04 5.90 -15.35
N SER A 538 -4.09 5.65 -16.27
CA SER A 538 -3.72 6.55 -17.38
C SER A 538 -4.07 5.97 -18.75
N LYS A 539 -5.36 5.85 -19.07
CA LYS A 539 -5.79 5.46 -20.43
C LYS A 539 -5.41 6.57 -21.43
N GLY A 540 -4.60 6.24 -22.45
CA GLY A 540 -4.23 7.15 -23.56
C GLY A 540 -2.84 7.78 -23.51
N VAL A 541 -2.08 7.69 -22.42
CA VAL A 541 -0.68 8.17 -22.35
C VAL A 541 0.21 7.07 -21.77
N GLN A 542 1.10 6.52 -22.59
CA GLN A 542 2.04 5.45 -22.18
C GLN A 542 3.47 5.95 -22.26
N TYR A 543 4.18 5.92 -21.13
CA TYR A 543 5.62 6.16 -21.08
C TYR A 543 6.38 4.84 -21.18
N THR A 544 6.29 4.21 -22.36
CA THR A 544 6.79 2.85 -22.62
C THR A 544 8.26 2.67 -22.24
N GLY A 545 9.12 3.64 -22.55
CA GLY A 545 10.55 3.58 -22.21
C GLY A 545 10.84 3.54 -20.70
N HIS A 546 10.21 4.41 -19.90
CA HIS A 546 10.38 4.43 -18.44
C HIS A 546 9.76 3.18 -17.79
N ARG A 547 8.59 2.76 -18.29
CA ARG A 547 7.88 1.57 -17.81
C ARG A 547 8.68 0.29 -18.05
N ASN A 548 9.21 0.10 -19.25
CA ASN A 548 9.97 -1.11 -19.60
C ASN A 548 11.27 -1.21 -18.79
N ILE A 549 12.00 -0.10 -18.66
CA ILE A 549 13.20 -0.05 -17.80
C ILE A 549 12.81 -0.34 -16.34
N GLY A 550 11.73 0.24 -15.84
CA GLY A 550 11.24 0.00 -14.48
C GLY A 550 10.84 -1.45 -14.20
N ILE A 551 10.22 -2.14 -15.17
CA ILE A 551 9.89 -3.57 -15.07
C ILE A 551 11.17 -4.41 -15.07
N ALA A 552 12.09 -4.15 -16.01
CA ALA A 552 13.38 -4.85 -16.07
C ALA A 552 14.19 -4.69 -14.78
N LEU A 553 14.26 -3.46 -14.25
CA LEU A 553 14.90 -3.12 -12.98
C LEU A 553 14.33 -3.94 -11.82
N PHE A 554 13.00 -4.00 -11.72
CA PHE A 554 12.31 -4.76 -10.68
C PHE A 554 12.60 -6.27 -10.76
N CYS A 555 12.55 -6.86 -11.96
CA CYS A 555 12.87 -8.26 -12.17
C CYS A 555 14.33 -8.58 -11.79
N LEU A 556 15.29 -7.78 -12.26
CA LEU A 556 16.71 -7.94 -11.93
C LEU A 556 16.97 -7.79 -10.43
N ALA A 557 16.35 -6.81 -9.78
CA ALA A 557 16.49 -6.60 -8.33
C ALA A 557 15.88 -7.74 -7.50
N THR A 558 14.76 -8.30 -7.96
CA THR A 558 14.14 -9.47 -7.32
C THR A 558 15.11 -10.66 -7.35
N VAL A 559 15.68 -10.93 -8.52
CA VAL A 559 16.71 -11.97 -8.73
C VAL A 559 17.94 -11.69 -7.83
N GLN A 560 18.39 -10.44 -7.76
CA GLN A 560 19.51 -10.03 -6.92
C GLN A 560 19.26 -10.24 -5.41
N VAL A 561 18.03 -10.05 -4.91
CA VAL A 561 17.68 -10.34 -3.51
C VAL A 561 17.70 -11.84 -3.23
N PHE A 562 17.24 -12.67 -4.17
CA PHE A 562 17.34 -14.14 -4.07
C PHE A 562 18.79 -14.64 -4.05
N ALA A 563 19.78 -13.82 -4.47
CA ALA A 563 21.19 -14.16 -4.33
C ALA A 563 21.59 -14.44 -2.87
N LEU A 564 20.93 -13.84 -1.88
CA LEU A 564 21.18 -14.11 -0.46
C LEU A 564 20.84 -15.56 -0.08
N LEU A 565 19.72 -16.10 -0.60
CA LEU A 565 19.28 -17.46 -0.31
C LEU A 565 20.17 -18.51 -1.01
N LEU A 566 20.64 -18.18 -2.21
CA LEU A 566 21.47 -19.05 -3.03
C LEU A 566 22.97 -18.90 -2.74
N ARG A 567 23.35 -18.15 -1.69
CA ARG A 567 24.74 -17.79 -1.38
C ARG A 567 25.55 -19.04 -0.98
N PRO A 568 26.50 -19.53 -1.81
CA PRO A 568 27.31 -20.70 -1.46
C PRO A 568 28.34 -20.36 -0.38
N ARG A 569 28.81 -21.39 0.36
CA ARG A 569 29.92 -21.28 1.32
C ARG A 569 31.20 -20.77 0.62
N LYS A 570 32.08 -20.09 1.37
CA LYS A 570 33.24 -19.36 0.82
C LYS A 570 34.22 -20.26 0.04
N ASP A 571 34.27 -21.53 0.39
CA ASP A 571 35.11 -22.62 -0.14
C ASP A 571 34.47 -23.40 -1.30
N HIS A 572 33.20 -23.14 -1.63
CA HIS A 572 32.48 -23.90 -2.66
C HIS A 572 32.79 -23.41 -4.09
N LYS A 573 33.00 -24.32 -5.06
CA LYS A 573 33.26 -23.95 -6.47
C LYS A 573 32.22 -23.00 -7.10
N PHE A 574 30.95 -23.16 -6.74
CA PHE A 574 29.86 -22.28 -7.19
C PHE A 574 29.90 -20.86 -6.62
N ARG A 575 30.72 -20.60 -5.59
CA ARG A 575 30.95 -19.26 -5.03
C ARG A 575 31.47 -18.29 -6.09
N PHE A 576 32.32 -18.78 -6.99
CA PHE A 576 32.88 -17.99 -8.09
C PHE A 576 31.79 -17.51 -9.06
N TYR A 577 30.98 -18.43 -9.59
CA TYR A 577 29.86 -18.11 -10.48
C TYR A 577 28.82 -17.21 -9.81
N TRP A 578 28.51 -17.47 -8.54
CA TRP A 578 27.62 -16.63 -7.75
C TRP A 578 28.16 -15.19 -7.63
N ASN A 579 29.47 -15.00 -7.43
CA ASN A 579 30.07 -13.67 -7.38
C ASN A 579 29.96 -12.93 -8.72
N ILE A 580 30.17 -13.63 -9.85
CA ILE A 580 30.03 -13.04 -11.20
C ILE A 580 28.60 -12.55 -11.40
N TYR A 581 27.64 -13.45 -11.18
CA TYR A 581 26.21 -13.17 -11.27
C TYR A 581 25.79 -11.99 -10.37
N HIS A 582 26.19 -12.03 -9.10
CA HIS A 582 25.80 -11.02 -8.12
C HIS A 582 26.38 -9.65 -8.46
N HIS A 583 27.64 -9.57 -8.93
CA HIS A 583 28.22 -8.30 -9.35
C HIS A 583 27.61 -7.79 -10.65
N SER A 584 27.45 -8.64 -11.68
CA SER A 584 26.97 -8.21 -13.01
C SER A 584 25.54 -7.68 -12.93
N ILE A 585 24.64 -8.40 -12.25
CA ILE A 585 23.26 -7.95 -12.04
C ILE A 585 23.23 -6.71 -11.13
N GLY A 586 24.06 -6.66 -10.09
CA GLY A 586 24.17 -5.50 -9.20
C GLY A 586 24.51 -4.20 -9.93
N TYR A 587 25.51 -4.22 -10.82
CA TYR A 587 25.87 -3.05 -11.62
C TYR A 587 24.82 -2.70 -12.67
N ALA A 588 24.17 -3.70 -13.28
CA ALA A 588 23.06 -3.45 -14.19
C ALA A 588 21.90 -2.71 -13.49
N ILE A 589 21.52 -3.13 -12.28
CA ILE A 589 20.49 -2.46 -11.47
C ILE A 589 20.89 -1.02 -11.16
N LEU A 590 22.16 -0.78 -10.78
CA LEU A 590 22.67 0.56 -10.49
C LEU A 590 22.50 1.52 -11.69
N ILE A 591 22.96 1.10 -12.88
CA ILE A 591 22.91 1.91 -14.09
C ILE A 591 21.45 2.15 -14.51
N LEU A 592 20.64 1.09 -14.57
CA LEU A 592 19.23 1.18 -14.95
C LEU A 592 18.44 2.04 -13.96
N GLY A 593 18.73 1.95 -12.66
CA GLY A 593 18.09 2.74 -11.61
C GLY A 593 18.30 4.24 -11.83
N ILE A 594 19.55 4.67 -12.01
CA ILE A 594 19.90 6.08 -12.24
C ILE A 594 19.24 6.61 -13.53
N LEU A 595 19.36 5.87 -14.63
CA LEU A 595 18.74 6.25 -15.91
C LEU A 595 17.21 6.36 -15.80
N ASN A 596 16.59 5.43 -15.08
CA ASN A 596 15.15 5.41 -14.93
C ASN A 596 14.63 6.55 -14.05
N VAL A 597 15.38 6.97 -13.04
CA VAL A 597 15.06 8.15 -12.23
C VAL A 597 15.13 9.42 -13.08
N PHE A 598 16.15 9.59 -13.93
CA PHE A 598 16.22 10.73 -14.85
C PHE A 598 15.03 10.76 -15.83
N LYS A 599 14.66 9.60 -16.40
CA LYS A 599 13.45 9.50 -17.23
C LYS A 599 12.20 9.86 -16.43
N GLY A 600 12.06 9.34 -15.21
CA GLY A 600 10.95 9.66 -14.31
C GLY A 600 10.82 11.16 -14.01
N LEU A 601 11.94 11.83 -13.72
CA LEU A 601 11.99 13.28 -13.52
C LEU A 601 11.59 14.06 -14.79
N SER A 602 12.02 13.62 -15.98
CA SER A 602 11.60 14.26 -17.24
C SER A 602 10.10 14.11 -17.52
N ILE A 603 9.50 12.99 -17.11
CA ILE A 603 8.06 12.73 -17.23
C ILE A 603 7.26 13.54 -16.21
N LEU A 604 7.76 13.65 -14.97
CA LEU A 604 7.10 14.37 -13.90
C LEU A 604 7.11 15.89 -14.13
N GLY A 605 8.13 16.39 -14.86
CA GLY A 605 8.31 17.81 -15.12
C GLY A 605 8.41 18.69 -13.86
N PRO A 606 9.14 18.29 -12.80
CA PRO A 606 9.25 19.09 -11.59
C PRO A 606 10.10 20.34 -11.85
N GLU A 607 10.05 21.30 -10.93
CA GLU A 607 10.95 22.46 -10.96
C GLU A 607 12.41 22.04 -11.14
N LYS A 608 13.18 22.81 -11.93
CA LYS A 608 14.57 22.50 -12.29
C LYS A 608 15.44 22.15 -11.07
N LYS A 609 15.15 22.75 -9.91
CA LYS A 609 15.84 22.49 -8.63
C LYS A 609 15.87 21.01 -8.22
N TRP A 610 14.82 20.24 -8.51
CA TRP A 610 14.74 18.82 -8.13
C TRP A 610 15.65 17.94 -9.00
N LYS A 611 15.72 18.22 -10.30
CA LYS A 611 16.66 17.55 -11.20
C LYS A 611 18.10 17.92 -10.84
N SER A 612 18.37 19.20 -10.56
CA SER A 612 19.68 19.66 -10.09
C SER A 612 20.08 19.02 -8.76
N ALA A 613 19.18 18.95 -7.78
CA ALA A 613 19.45 18.33 -6.49
C ALA A 613 19.83 16.84 -6.64
N TYR A 614 19.11 16.09 -7.48
CA TYR A 614 19.45 14.70 -7.75
C TYR A 614 20.81 14.55 -8.43
N ILE A 615 21.15 15.43 -9.39
CA ILE A 615 22.49 15.46 -10.02
C ILE A 615 23.57 15.68 -8.95
N VAL A 616 23.39 16.67 -8.08
CA VAL A 616 24.32 16.97 -6.99
C VAL A 616 24.53 15.74 -6.09
N VAL A 617 23.46 15.05 -5.69
CA VAL A 617 23.55 13.84 -4.86
C VAL A 617 24.36 12.74 -5.56
N ILE A 618 24.09 12.45 -6.83
CA ILE A 618 24.82 11.43 -7.59
C ILE A 618 26.29 11.83 -7.78
N SER A 619 26.58 13.11 -8.07
CA SER A 619 27.94 13.62 -8.19
C SER A 619 28.73 13.47 -6.88
N VAL A 620 28.11 13.79 -5.74
CA VAL A 620 28.72 13.61 -4.41
C VAL A 620 29.00 12.13 -4.13
N LEU A 621 28.03 11.24 -4.39
CA LEU A 621 28.23 9.79 -4.23
C LEU A 621 29.35 9.27 -5.14
N GLY A 622 29.44 9.77 -6.38
CA GLY A 622 30.52 9.47 -7.31
C GLY A 622 31.89 9.94 -6.81
N ALA A 623 31.98 11.16 -6.28
CA ALA A 623 33.20 11.69 -5.70
C ALA A 623 33.66 10.89 -4.48
N ILE A 624 32.73 10.52 -3.59
CA ILE A 624 33.00 9.63 -2.45
C ILE A 624 33.52 8.27 -2.94
N ALA A 625 32.88 7.68 -3.95
CA ALA A 625 33.33 6.41 -4.51
C ALA A 625 34.74 6.50 -5.10
N LEU A 626 35.05 7.56 -5.86
CA LEU A 626 36.40 7.78 -6.41
C LEU A 626 37.46 7.96 -5.32
N LEU A 627 37.15 8.73 -4.28
CA LEU A 627 38.04 8.91 -3.12
C LEU A 627 38.30 7.58 -2.41
N LEU A 628 37.23 6.82 -2.14
CA LEU A 628 37.35 5.51 -1.49
C LEU A 628 38.09 4.49 -2.36
N GLU A 629 37.93 4.56 -3.69
CA GLU A 629 38.70 3.75 -4.65
C GLU A 629 40.20 4.09 -4.54
N ALA A 630 40.58 5.36 -4.55
CA ALA A 630 41.97 5.77 -4.36
C ALA A 630 42.55 5.27 -3.01
N ILE A 631 41.82 5.45 -1.92
CA ILE A 631 42.23 5.00 -0.57
C ILE A 631 42.40 3.48 -0.54
N THR A 632 41.44 2.73 -1.08
CA THR A 632 41.50 1.26 -1.08
C THR A 632 42.65 0.73 -1.94
N TRP A 633 42.95 1.36 -3.09
CA TRP A 633 44.14 1.03 -3.88
C TRP A 633 45.44 1.28 -3.12
N VAL A 634 45.57 2.42 -2.43
CA VAL A 634 46.73 2.71 -1.58
C VAL A 634 46.90 1.63 -0.49
N VAL A 635 45.82 1.28 0.21
CA VAL A 635 45.85 0.23 1.25
C VAL A 635 46.24 -1.14 0.67
N VAL A 636 45.73 -1.50 -0.50
CA VAL A 636 46.07 -2.76 -1.19
C VAL A 636 47.54 -2.79 -1.60
N LEU A 637 48.06 -1.69 -2.16
CA LEU A 637 49.46 -1.56 -2.55
C LEU A 637 50.40 -1.61 -1.34
N LEU A 638 50.08 -0.90 -0.26
CA LEU A 638 50.85 -0.93 0.99
C LEU A 638 50.88 -2.34 1.61
N ARG A 639 49.75 -3.07 1.60
CA ARG A 639 49.72 -4.48 2.05
C ARG A 639 50.60 -5.38 1.18
N LYS A 640 50.56 -5.21 -0.14
CA LYS A 640 51.39 -5.98 -1.08
C LYS A 640 52.88 -5.71 -0.85
N SER A 641 53.26 -4.44 -0.63
CA SER A 641 54.62 -4.03 -0.28
C SER A 641 55.09 -4.62 1.06
N SER A 642 54.26 -4.57 2.11
CA SER A 642 54.59 -5.15 3.44
C SER A 642 54.75 -6.68 3.43
N LYS A 643 54.03 -7.38 2.55
CA LYS A 643 54.19 -8.84 2.37
C LYS A 643 55.46 -9.19 1.61
N SER A 644 55.92 -8.31 0.72
CA SER A 644 57.16 -8.48 -0.05
C SER A 644 58.42 -8.17 0.77
N THR A 645 58.29 -7.46 1.90
CA THR A 645 59.40 -7.07 2.79
C THR A 645 59.57 -7.99 4.00
N LYS A 646 58.72 -9.00 4.17
CA LYS A 646 59.00 -10.08 5.11
C LYS A 646 60.12 -10.96 4.53
N PRO A 647 61.24 -11.21 5.26
CA PRO A 647 62.22 -12.19 4.83
C PRO A 647 61.53 -13.53 4.63
N TYR A 648 61.93 -14.25 3.59
CA TYR A 648 61.61 -15.66 3.43
C TYR A 648 62.32 -16.38 4.58
N ASP A 649 61.59 -16.74 5.65
CA ASP A 649 62.11 -17.66 6.67
C ASP A 649 62.18 -19.06 6.02
N GLY A 650 63.23 -19.26 5.24
CA GLY A 650 63.74 -20.57 4.91
C GLY A 650 64.45 -21.16 6.11
N TYR A 651 64.23 -22.47 6.32
CA TYR A 651 64.96 -23.38 7.19
C TYR A 651 64.39 -23.62 8.61
N ASN A 652 63.66 -24.73 8.77
CA ASN A 652 64.19 -25.78 9.62
C ASN A 652 63.76 -27.19 9.18
N ASN A 653 64.73 -28.08 9.26
CA ASN A 653 64.81 -29.42 8.68
C ASN A 653 64.13 -30.49 9.55
N GLY A 654 63.56 -31.51 8.89
CA GLY A 654 63.60 -32.92 9.33
C GLY A 654 62.87 -33.34 10.60
N GLN A 655 61.70 -33.99 10.43
CA GLN A 655 61.46 -35.35 10.95
C GLN A 655 60.12 -35.88 10.42
N ASP A 656 60.18 -36.50 9.23
CA ASP A 656 59.27 -37.58 8.88
C ASP A 656 59.58 -38.76 9.80
N ARG A 657 58.69 -39.03 10.76
CA ARG A 657 58.60 -40.35 11.41
C ARG A 657 57.25 -40.96 11.10
N GLN A 658 57.31 -42.01 10.30
CA GLN A 658 56.23 -42.97 10.05
C GLN A 658 55.79 -43.69 11.34
N ARG A 659 54.45 -43.73 11.53
CA ARG A 659 53.60 -44.86 12.02
C ARG A 659 53.71 -45.32 13.50
N PRO A 660 52.74 -46.08 14.07
CA PRO A 660 51.51 -46.67 13.49
C PRO A 660 50.19 -46.49 14.30
N LEU A 661 49.11 -46.98 13.66
CA LEU A 661 47.85 -47.47 14.25
C LEU A 661 48.06 -48.55 15.33
N ALA A 662 47.24 -48.48 16.38
CA ALA A 662 46.58 -49.55 17.16
C ALA A 662 46.21 -48.94 18.54
N SER A 663 45.02 -49.10 19.12
CA SER A 663 44.09 -50.24 19.11
C SER A 663 42.64 -49.83 18.97
#